data_AF-A0A7J6X4J9-F1
#
_entry.id   AF-A0A7J6X4J9-F1
#
_cell.length_a   1.000
_cell.length_b   1.000
_cell.length_c   1.000
_cell.angle_alpha   90.00
_cell.angle_beta   90.00
_cell.angle_gamma   90.00
#
_symmetry.space_group_name_H-M   'P 1'
#
loop_
_entity.id
_entity.type
_entity.pdbx_description
1 polymer ?
#
loop_
_entity_poly.entity_id
_entity_poly.type
_entity_poly.pdbx_seq_one_letter_code
_entity_poly.pdbx_strand_id
1 'polypeptide(L)'
;MVRKRRTEPSGAGETSHSQEVSGGTGRAAQYSPPAGPPQPAQQPAGGGGGGAGAGHQGGRGWNPQLQQQGGRGGYGDGRGYSQSQGRGGGYGDGRGYSQGQGRGVSQPRGGMSSQPQYGGPPVGYQGRATQPQGTSFQQPGGPPRSSPELHQATVGPIQATRTPDESSASLGGSSSRPPESTPSLVTNQFQEISIQSEGTSSQAIQPVAPSSKSVRFPLRPGKGSIGTRCIVKANHFFAELPDKDLHQYDVSITPEVTSRGVNRAVMKKLVDLYKESHLGKRLPAYDGRKSLYTAGPLPFTSKDFSITLVDEDDGTNAPRRERQFKVVIKLAARADLHHLGLFLQGKQSDAPQEALQVLDIVLRELPTSRYCPVGRSFYSPNLGRRQSLGEGLESWRGFYQSIRPTQMGLSLNIDMSSTAFIEPLPVIEFVTQLLNRDVVSRPLSDADRVKIKKALRGVKVEVTHRGNMRRKYRISGLTSQATRELTFPVDERNTMKSVVQYFQETYGFVIQHTTWPCLQVGSQQRPNYLPMEVCKIVEGQRYSKRLNERQITALLKVTCQRPHEREKDILETVRHNAYRNDPYAEEFGIKISDKLAAVEARILPPPWLKYHETGREKDCLPHVGQWNMMNKKMVNGGTVSNWMCINFSRNVQESVARGFCHELAQMCFISGMAFNPEPVLPPYNARPDQVEKALKSRYHECMTKLQRKELDLLIVILPDNNGSLYGDLKRICETDLGLVSQCCLTKHVFRMSKQYMANVALKINVKVGGRNTVLADALSRRIPLVSDRPTIIFGADVTHPHPGEDSSPSIAAVVASQDWPEVTKYAGLVCAQAHRQELIQDLYKTWHDPVKGTMHGGMVKELLISFRRATGQKPERIIFYRDGVSEGQFYQVLLYELDAIRRACASLEPNYQPPVTFVVVQKRHHTRLFANNHADRRAVDKSGNILPGTVVDSKICHPTEFDFYLCSHAGIQGTSRPAHYHVLWDENKFTADGLQTLTNNLCYTYARCTRSVSIVPPAYYAHLAAFRARFYMEPETSDSGSLTSAAAGRGPGVGGGNNRNTRFQSANTAVRPLPALKENVKRVMFYC
;
A
#
# COMPACT_ATOMS: atom_id res chain seq x y z
N MET A 1 -6.62 59.90 29.29
CA MET A 1 -7.67 60.72 28.64
C MET A 1 -8.76 59.77 28.14
N VAL A 2 -10.06 59.87 28.48
CA VAL A 2 -11.02 60.99 28.29
C VAL A 2 -11.41 61.10 26.79
N ARG A 3 -12.68 60.94 26.34
CA ARG A 3 -13.97 60.67 27.04
C ARG A 3 -15.12 60.25 26.07
N LYS A 4 -16.22 59.72 26.68
CA LYS A 4 -17.68 59.81 26.34
C LYS A 4 -18.29 58.84 25.30
N ARG A 5 -19.59 58.43 25.35
CA ARG A 5 -20.66 58.17 26.38
C ARG A 5 -21.83 57.45 25.61
N ARG A 6 -22.58 56.45 26.12
CA ARG A 6 -23.64 56.37 27.17
C ARG A 6 -24.91 57.21 26.80
N THR A 7 -26.16 56.74 26.79
CA THR A 7 -27.03 56.04 27.81
C THR A 7 -28.01 55.00 27.20
N GLU A 8 -28.66 54.02 27.86
CA GLU A 8 -29.42 53.90 29.16
C GLU A 8 -30.78 54.61 29.20
N PRO A 9 -31.78 54.22 30.06
CA PRO A 9 -31.81 53.31 31.23
C PRO A 9 -32.79 52.10 31.05
N SER A 10 -33.35 51.34 32.02
CA SER A 10 -33.50 51.32 33.51
C SER A 10 -33.64 49.85 34.02
N GLY A 11 -33.75 49.47 35.30
CA GLY A 11 -33.82 50.16 36.62
C GLY A 11 -33.44 49.19 37.78
N ALA A 12 -33.68 49.53 39.06
CA ALA A 12 -33.09 48.83 40.23
C ALA A 12 -34.09 48.49 41.37
N GLY A 13 -33.69 47.65 42.34
CA GLY A 13 -34.41 47.41 43.61
C GLY A 13 -33.83 46.26 44.47
N GLU A 14 -33.74 46.47 45.80
CA GLU A 14 -33.32 45.48 46.82
C GLU A 14 -34.44 45.26 47.88
N THR A 15 -34.22 44.35 48.85
CA THR A 15 -34.66 44.31 50.28
C THR A 15 -35.57 43.17 50.79
N SER A 16 -35.41 42.87 52.10
CA SER A 16 -36.21 41.99 53.01
C SER A 16 -36.19 40.46 52.75
N HIS A 17 -35.85 39.56 53.71
CA HIS A 17 -36.45 39.22 55.03
C HIS A 17 -37.79 38.45 54.90
N SER A 18 -38.15 37.42 55.70
CA SER A 18 -37.74 37.03 57.08
C SER A 18 -38.11 35.56 57.46
N GLN A 19 -37.42 34.95 58.45
CA GLN A 19 -37.95 34.02 59.50
C GLN A 19 -38.55 32.64 59.08
N GLU A 20 -38.86 31.63 59.95
CA GLU A 20 -38.27 31.01 61.18
C GLU A 20 -39.07 29.68 61.48
N VAL A 21 -38.86 28.75 62.45
CA VAL A 21 -37.88 28.46 63.53
C VAL A 21 -37.95 26.95 63.92
N SER A 22 -36.86 26.35 64.45
CA SER A 22 -36.78 25.02 65.15
C SER A 22 -37.10 23.74 64.35
N GLY A 23 -36.75 22.51 64.75
CA GLY A 23 -35.92 21.91 65.84
C GLY A 23 -35.66 20.42 65.47
N GLY A 24 -34.66 19.66 65.95
CA GLY A 24 -34.10 19.49 67.29
C GLY A 24 -34.61 18.16 67.93
N THR A 25 -33.89 17.33 68.70
CA THR A 25 -32.47 17.29 69.12
C THR A 25 -32.18 16.02 69.95
N GLY A 26 -30.91 15.57 70.03
CA GLY A 26 -30.37 14.74 71.13
C GLY A 26 -30.12 13.25 70.81
N ARG A 27 -29.25 12.52 71.53
CA ARG A 27 -28.24 12.79 72.61
C ARG A 27 -27.31 11.54 72.67
N ALA A 28 -26.06 11.49 73.15
CA ALA A 28 -25.05 12.42 73.72
C ALA A 28 -23.63 11.79 73.45
N ALA A 29 -22.45 12.06 74.06
CA ALA A 29 -22.11 12.90 75.23
C ALA A 29 -20.69 13.57 75.27
N GLN A 30 -19.58 12.82 75.43
CA GLN A 30 -18.42 13.23 76.28
C GLN A 30 -17.07 12.60 75.83
N TYR A 31 -15.85 13.00 76.27
CA TYR A 31 -15.39 14.01 77.26
C TYR A 31 -14.00 14.63 76.87
N SER A 32 -13.87 15.95 77.08
CA SER A 32 -12.75 16.80 77.60
C SER A 32 -11.26 16.80 77.08
N PRO A 33 -10.53 17.97 77.11
CA PRO A 33 -9.17 18.24 76.55
C PRO A 33 -8.09 18.55 77.66
N PRO A 34 -6.91 19.27 77.52
CA PRO A 34 -6.24 20.00 76.39
C PRO A 34 -4.64 19.91 76.33
N ALA A 35 -3.97 20.92 75.71
CA ALA A 35 -2.52 21.30 75.74
C ALA A 35 -1.50 20.47 74.89
N GLY A 36 -0.26 20.91 74.57
CA GLY A 36 0.45 22.21 74.76
C GLY A 36 1.89 22.28 74.10
N PRO A 37 2.45 23.47 73.73
CA PRO A 37 3.79 23.68 73.09
C PRO A 37 4.76 24.58 73.96
N PRO A 38 5.85 25.30 73.53
CA PRO A 38 6.56 25.44 72.21
C PRO A 38 8.14 25.57 72.17
N GLN A 39 8.74 25.42 70.96
CA GLN A 39 10.08 25.91 70.48
C GLN A 39 11.43 25.49 71.23
N PRO A 40 12.61 26.16 71.10
CA PRO A 40 13.69 25.69 70.16
C PRO A 40 15.17 25.68 70.65
N ALA A 41 16.08 25.13 69.82
CA ALA A 41 17.57 25.17 69.93
C ALA A 41 18.22 24.82 68.56
N GLN A 42 19.51 25.05 68.18
CA GLN A 42 20.65 25.84 68.72
C GLN A 42 21.76 26.05 67.62
N GLN A 43 22.93 26.63 67.99
CA GLN A 43 24.18 26.87 67.23
C GLN A 43 25.35 27.01 68.28
N PRO A 44 26.67 27.18 67.97
CA PRO A 44 27.47 27.07 66.72
C PRO A 44 28.91 26.44 66.89
N ALA A 45 29.77 26.60 65.87
CA ALA A 45 31.24 26.91 65.93
C ALA A 45 32.33 25.86 66.28
N GLY A 46 33.52 26.08 65.67
CA GLY A 46 34.85 25.51 66.03
C GLY A 46 35.41 24.42 65.08
N GLY A 47 36.63 24.48 64.53
CA GLY A 47 37.59 25.61 64.44
C GLY A 47 39.06 25.19 64.32
N GLY A 48 39.65 25.19 63.11
CA GLY A 48 41.10 24.96 62.86
C GLY A 48 41.59 23.50 63.03
N GLY A 49 42.81 23.11 62.62
CA GLY A 49 43.73 23.81 61.70
C GLY A 49 45.23 23.51 61.90
N GLY A 50 45.89 22.90 60.89
CA GLY A 50 47.32 23.12 60.58
C GLY A 50 48.38 22.07 60.99
N GLY A 51 49.17 21.63 60.00
CA GLY A 51 50.57 21.15 60.14
C GLY A 51 50.80 19.67 60.53
N ALA A 52 51.99 19.08 60.33
CA ALA A 52 53.16 19.46 59.49
C ALA A 52 54.16 18.27 59.34
N GLY A 53 55.11 18.36 58.40
CA GLY A 53 56.22 17.39 58.17
C GLY A 53 56.08 16.62 56.85
N ALA A 54 56.95 16.74 55.82
CA ALA A 54 58.40 16.50 55.70
C ALA A 54 58.73 15.02 55.33
N GLY A 55 59.58 14.71 54.33
CA GLY A 55 60.27 15.56 53.34
C GLY A 55 61.14 14.75 52.34
N HIS A 56 61.76 15.43 51.37
CA HIS A 56 62.73 14.92 50.35
C HIS A 56 62.23 13.88 49.31
N GLN A 57 62.59 13.91 48.02
CA GLN A 57 63.15 14.96 47.12
C GLN A 57 63.04 14.47 45.64
N GLY A 58 62.90 15.28 44.57
CA GLY A 58 62.64 16.72 44.52
C GLY A 58 62.71 17.44 43.15
N GLY A 59 62.71 16.79 41.98
CA GLY A 59 62.65 17.54 40.69
C GLY A 59 62.76 16.71 39.41
N ARG A 60 62.46 17.24 38.20
CA ARG A 60 61.92 18.55 37.73
C ARG A 60 61.01 18.23 36.50
N GLY A 61 60.21 19.09 35.85
CA GLY A 61 59.88 20.53 35.82
C GLY A 61 59.09 20.77 34.48
N TRP A 62 58.51 21.91 34.10
CA TRP A 62 58.24 23.25 34.66
C TRP A 62 57.06 23.86 33.84
N ASN A 63 56.41 24.94 34.29
CA ASN A 63 55.38 25.71 33.54
C ASN A 63 56.04 27.02 32.95
N PRO A 64 55.39 28.11 32.42
CA PRO A 64 54.05 28.66 32.75
C PRO A 64 53.22 29.46 31.68
N GLN A 65 51.91 29.68 31.97
CA GLN A 65 51.13 30.97 31.87
C GLN A 65 50.97 31.75 30.52
N LEU A 66 50.07 32.74 30.31
CA LEU A 66 48.88 33.34 31.01
C LEU A 66 47.68 33.31 30.00
N GLN A 67 46.36 33.35 30.32
CA GLN A 67 45.52 34.31 31.08
C GLN A 67 45.43 35.74 30.44
N GLN A 68 44.33 36.52 30.51
CA GLN A 68 43.11 36.48 31.36
C GLN A 68 41.93 37.35 30.78
N GLN A 69 40.68 37.14 31.28
CA GLN A 69 39.49 38.07 31.27
C GLN A 69 38.92 38.58 29.91
N GLY A 70 37.71 39.15 29.79
CA GLY A 70 36.54 39.30 30.70
C GLY A 70 35.62 40.48 30.28
N GLY A 71 34.28 40.43 30.49
CA GLY A 71 33.39 41.58 30.19
C GLY A 71 31.87 41.29 30.07
N ARG A 72 31.02 42.33 30.09
CA ARG A 72 29.53 42.28 30.04
C ARG A 72 28.92 43.41 29.16
N GLY A 73 27.73 43.16 28.60
CA GLY A 73 26.79 44.18 28.06
C GLY A 73 27.03 44.60 26.60
N GLY A 74 26.04 45.18 25.88
CA GLY A 74 24.61 45.32 26.18
C GLY A 74 23.92 46.48 25.44
N TYR A 75 22.94 46.20 24.57
CA TYR A 75 22.18 47.16 23.72
C TYR A 75 23.04 47.91 22.66
N GLY A 76 22.51 48.46 21.56
CA GLY A 76 21.16 48.36 20.96
C GLY A 76 21.03 49.18 19.66
N ASP A 77 20.10 48.76 18.78
CA ASP A 77 19.46 49.50 17.66
C ASP A 77 20.25 50.18 16.51
N GLY A 78 19.52 50.51 15.44
CA GLY A 78 19.92 51.52 14.43
C GLY A 78 20.10 51.02 12.97
N ARG A 79 19.11 51.25 12.10
CA ARG A 79 19.24 51.17 10.62
C ARG A 79 18.86 52.49 9.96
N GLY A 80 19.59 52.86 8.90
CA GLY A 80 19.30 53.99 8.02
C GLY A 80 19.04 53.57 6.56
N TYR A 81 18.19 54.34 5.87
CA TYR A 81 17.87 54.33 4.43
C TYR A 81 18.78 55.37 3.71
N SER A 82 18.93 55.52 2.37
CA SER A 82 18.57 54.75 1.15
C SER A 82 19.11 55.47 -0.12
N GLN A 83 18.91 54.90 -1.32
CA GLN A 83 18.89 55.58 -2.65
C GLN A 83 20.24 56.13 -3.21
N SER A 84 20.43 56.38 -4.53
CA SER A 84 19.80 55.88 -5.77
C SER A 84 20.64 56.19 -7.04
N GLN A 85 20.27 55.61 -8.19
CA GLN A 85 20.67 55.98 -9.59
C GLN A 85 22.16 55.73 -9.98
N GLY A 86 22.53 55.54 -11.26
CA GLY A 86 21.74 55.53 -12.51
C GLY A 86 22.49 54.93 -13.74
N ARG A 87 21.87 55.10 -14.93
CA ARG A 87 22.22 54.62 -16.31
C ARG A 87 23.69 54.84 -16.75
N GLY A 88 24.25 54.17 -17.78
CA GLY A 88 23.73 53.12 -18.67
C GLY A 88 24.40 53.09 -20.08
N GLY A 89 24.17 52.04 -20.88
CA GLY A 89 24.75 51.84 -22.23
C GLY A 89 26.14 51.19 -22.24
N GLY A 90 26.58 50.45 -23.27
CA GLY A 90 25.90 49.96 -24.49
C GLY A 90 26.81 48.94 -25.23
N TYR A 91 26.23 47.95 -25.93
CA TYR A 91 26.96 46.86 -26.59
C TYR A 91 26.62 46.73 -28.08
N GLY A 92 27.59 46.20 -28.85
CA GLY A 92 27.41 45.53 -30.13
C GLY A 92 28.77 44.98 -30.61
N ASP A 93 28.87 44.04 -31.54
CA ASP A 93 27.97 42.96 -31.98
C ASP A 93 28.87 41.95 -32.74
N GLY A 94 28.43 40.72 -33.07
CA GLY A 94 29.17 39.87 -34.02
C GLY A 94 29.24 38.36 -33.75
N ARG A 95 28.31 37.66 -34.42
CA ARG A 95 28.35 36.32 -35.05
C ARG A 95 29.78 35.80 -35.41
N GLY A 96 30.06 34.48 -35.52
CA GLY A 96 29.22 33.28 -35.35
C GLY A 96 29.71 32.08 -36.21
N TYR A 97 28.95 30.96 -36.18
CA TYR A 97 29.06 29.76 -37.05
C TYR A 97 30.25 28.79 -36.85
N SER A 98 30.23 27.69 -37.61
CA SER A 98 30.78 26.37 -37.25
C SER A 98 30.97 25.45 -38.47
N GLN A 99 32.09 24.67 -38.50
CA GLN A 99 32.22 23.30 -39.05
C GLN A 99 33.67 22.79 -38.91
N GLY A 100 33.91 21.48 -39.12
CA GLY A 100 35.26 20.92 -39.29
C GLY A 100 35.41 19.46 -38.84
N GLN A 101 35.90 18.58 -39.74
CA GLN A 101 36.24 17.18 -39.44
C GLN A 101 37.76 16.97 -39.49
N GLY A 102 38.28 15.90 -38.86
CA GLY A 102 39.68 15.48 -39.03
C GLY A 102 39.94 14.06 -38.50
N ARG A 103 40.73 13.26 -39.23
CA ARG A 103 41.22 11.91 -38.86
C ARG A 103 42.75 11.85 -39.01
N GLY A 104 43.41 11.05 -38.16
CA GLY A 104 44.85 10.70 -38.23
C GLY A 104 45.29 10.24 -36.83
N VAL A 105 45.57 8.96 -36.49
CA VAL A 105 46.41 7.88 -37.07
C VAL A 105 47.87 7.94 -36.55
N SER A 106 48.48 6.77 -36.37
CA SER A 106 49.90 6.50 -36.00
C SER A 106 50.37 6.80 -34.56
N GLN A 107 50.26 5.75 -33.73
CA GLN A 107 51.34 5.11 -32.94
C GLN A 107 52.80 5.24 -33.48
N PRO A 108 53.87 4.79 -32.75
CA PRO A 108 53.95 4.20 -31.39
C PRO A 108 55.18 4.61 -30.50
N ARG A 109 55.26 3.96 -29.31
CA ARG A 109 56.48 3.44 -28.63
C ARG A 109 57.44 4.38 -27.85
N GLY A 110 57.68 3.99 -26.59
CA GLY A 110 58.90 4.28 -25.79
C GLY A 110 58.89 5.60 -25.01
N GLY A 111 59.37 5.66 -23.76
CA GLY A 111 59.79 4.58 -22.86
C GLY A 111 60.24 5.08 -21.48
N MET A 112 60.05 4.23 -20.45
CA MET A 112 60.77 4.10 -19.17
C MET A 112 61.36 5.33 -18.42
N SER A 113 61.07 5.40 -17.10
CA SER A 113 61.89 6.01 -16.02
C SER A 113 62.14 7.55 -16.05
N SER A 114 62.21 8.26 -14.91
CA SER A 114 61.98 7.88 -13.51
C SER A 114 61.69 9.11 -12.62
N GLN A 115 61.24 8.81 -11.39
CA GLN A 115 61.36 9.59 -10.14
C GLN A 115 62.70 10.36 -9.95
N PRO A 116 62.84 11.26 -8.92
CA PRO A 116 61.86 11.69 -7.90
C PRO A 116 61.90 13.23 -7.54
N GLN A 117 61.22 13.60 -6.43
CA GLN A 117 61.54 14.70 -5.50
C GLN A 117 61.43 16.16 -6.02
N TYR A 118 61.28 17.21 -5.20
CA TYR A 118 60.64 17.52 -3.90
C TYR A 118 61.03 18.98 -3.61
N GLY A 119 60.20 19.74 -2.87
CA GLY A 119 60.39 21.17 -2.61
C GLY A 119 59.49 22.06 -3.50
N GLY A 120 59.15 23.28 -3.11
CA GLY A 120 59.43 24.00 -1.87
C GLY A 120 58.81 25.41 -1.93
N PRO A 121 58.32 25.99 -0.81
CA PRO A 121 57.80 27.38 -0.74
C PRO A 121 58.97 28.42 -0.85
N PRO A 122 58.78 29.77 -1.01
CA PRO A 122 57.70 30.55 -0.35
C PRO A 122 57.15 31.88 -0.97
N VAL A 123 55.96 32.28 -0.46
CA VAL A 123 55.49 33.61 0.02
C VAL A 123 55.74 34.93 -0.75
N GLY A 124 54.63 35.68 -0.98
CA GLY A 124 54.51 37.14 -1.18
C GLY A 124 53.10 37.52 -1.68
N TYR A 125 52.18 38.15 -0.92
CA TYR A 125 52.02 39.60 -0.66
C TYR A 125 52.22 40.47 -1.92
N GLN A 126 51.30 41.36 -2.38
CA GLN A 126 50.04 41.95 -1.85
C GLN A 126 49.15 42.40 -3.05
N GLY A 127 47.85 42.77 -2.94
CA GLY A 127 46.88 42.71 -1.84
C GLY A 127 45.72 43.74 -1.96
N ARG A 128 44.47 43.33 -1.67
CA ARG A 128 43.17 44.06 -1.77
C ARG A 128 42.63 44.36 -3.20
N ALA A 129 41.32 44.61 -3.42
CA ALA A 129 40.08 43.87 -3.10
C ALA A 129 38.85 44.81 -3.21
N THR A 130 37.79 44.38 -3.92
CA THR A 130 36.40 44.85 -3.69
C THR A 130 35.39 43.73 -4.01
N GLN A 131 34.24 43.79 -3.34
CA GLN A 131 33.13 42.83 -3.38
C GLN A 131 31.96 43.42 -4.24
N PRO A 132 30.82 42.73 -4.55
CA PRO A 132 29.92 42.15 -3.53
C PRO A 132 29.03 40.94 -3.91
N GLN A 133 28.35 40.41 -2.89
CA GLN A 133 27.16 39.50 -2.94
C GLN A 133 27.36 38.08 -3.56
N GLY A 134 26.66 37.04 -3.09
CA GLY A 134 25.68 37.02 -2.00
C GLY A 134 24.86 35.73 -1.88
N THR A 135 25.43 34.57 -2.20
CA THR A 135 24.72 33.28 -2.23
C THR A 135 24.61 32.63 -0.84
N SER A 136 23.41 32.21 -0.48
CA SER A 136 23.14 31.52 0.80
C SER A 136 23.64 30.07 0.79
N PHE A 137 24.37 29.68 1.83
CA PHE A 137 24.91 28.33 2.00
C PHE A 137 23.79 27.27 2.06
N GLN A 138 23.87 26.25 1.20
CA GLN A 138 23.12 25.00 1.39
C GLN A 138 23.95 24.01 2.21
N GLN A 139 23.35 23.44 3.26
CA GLN A 139 23.95 22.34 4.01
C GLN A 139 23.98 21.04 3.18
N PRO A 140 24.96 20.13 3.38
CA PRO A 140 25.06 18.89 2.61
C PRO A 140 23.82 17.99 2.76
N GLY A 141 23.13 17.73 1.64
CA GLY A 141 21.92 16.92 1.61
C GLY A 141 22.15 15.43 1.91
N GLY A 142 21.22 14.82 2.64
CA GLY A 142 21.25 13.41 3.03
C GLY A 142 21.06 12.39 1.88
N PRO A 143 21.14 11.08 2.19
CA PRO A 143 21.19 10.01 1.18
C PRO A 143 19.88 9.86 0.36
N PRO A 144 19.98 9.32 -0.87
CA PRO A 144 18.87 9.28 -1.83
C PRO A 144 17.74 8.31 -1.44
N ARG A 145 16.53 8.62 -1.93
CA ARG A 145 15.27 7.94 -1.59
C ARG A 145 15.13 6.58 -2.28
N SER A 146 14.63 5.60 -1.54
CA SER A 146 13.91 4.45 -2.09
C SER A 146 12.40 4.76 -2.12
N SER A 147 11.80 4.83 -3.31
CA SER A 147 10.38 5.15 -3.47
C SER A 147 9.46 4.08 -2.84
N PRO A 148 8.49 4.45 -1.99
CA PRO A 148 7.38 3.58 -1.62
C PRO A 148 6.36 3.58 -2.77
N GLU A 149 6.16 2.45 -3.44
CA GLU A 149 5.22 2.37 -4.57
C GLU A 149 3.76 2.33 -4.10
N LEU A 150 2.98 3.32 -4.56
CA LEU A 150 1.63 3.56 -4.09
C LEU A 150 0.59 2.81 -4.94
N HIS A 151 0.35 1.54 -4.63
CA HIS A 151 -0.76 0.80 -5.22
C HIS A 151 -2.10 1.31 -4.66
N GLN A 152 -3.03 1.67 -5.54
CA GLN A 152 -4.38 2.10 -5.14
C GLN A 152 -5.16 0.91 -4.56
N ALA A 153 -6.02 1.19 -3.58
CA ALA A 153 -6.74 0.13 -2.85
C ALA A 153 -7.72 -0.64 -3.76
N THR A 154 -7.47 -1.94 -3.92
CA THR A 154 -8.46 -2.92 -4.37
C THR A 154 -9.34 -3.29 -3.18
N VAL A 155 -10.65 -3.18 -3.33
CA VAL A 155 -11.64 -3.78 -2.41
C VAL A 155 -12.66 -4.47 -3.31
N GLY A 156 -12.70 -5.81 -3.26
CA GLY A 156 -13.69 -6.59 -4.00
C GLY A 156 -15.11 -6.36 -3.46
N PRO A 157 -16.16 -6.42 -4.29
CA PRO A 157 -17.52 -6.45 -3.78
C PRO A 157 -17.78 -7.79 -3.10
N ILE A 158 -18.26 -7.76 -1.85
CA ILE A 158 -18.87 -8.94 -1.23
C ILE A 158 -20.15 -9.24 -2.02
N GLN A 159 -20.27 -10.46 -2.53
CA GLN A 159 -21.40 -10.92 -3.33
C GLN A 159 -21.93 -12.22 -2.74
N ALA A 160 -22.93 -12.11 -1.87
CA ALA A 160 -23.55 -13.25 -1.21
C ALA A 160 -24.43 -14.05 -2.19
N THR A 161 -24.04 -15.29 -2.48
CA THR A 161 -24.88 -16.28 -3.15
C THR A 161 -25.89 -16.85 -2.16
N ARG A 162 -27.18 -16.63 -2.40
CA ARG A 162 -28.26 -17.31 -1.66
C ARG A 162 -28.40 -18.74 -2.16
N THR A 163 -28.54 -19.69 -1.23
CA THR A 163 -29.29 -20.93 -1.45
C THR A 163 -30.79 -20.65 -1.32
N PRO A 164 -31.68 -21.43 -1.98
CA PRO A 164 -33.10 -21.46 -1.64
C PRO A 164 -33.34 -22.32 -0.40
N ASP A 165 -34.37 -21.99 0.38
CA ASP A 165 -34.93 -22.87 1.42
C ASP A 165 -36.11 -23.67 0.84
N GLU A 166 -36.21 -24.95 1.19
CA GLU A 166 -37.46 -25.72 1.16
C GLU A 166 -37.87 -26.06 2.60
N SER A 167 -39.18 -26.24 2.81
CA SER A 167 -39.76 -26.36 4.15
C SER A 167 -40.63 -27.60 4.32
N SER A 168 -40.30 -28.46 5.30
CA SER A 168 -41.23 -28.94 6.35
C SER A 168 -40.67 -30.11 7.18
N ALA A 169 -41.27 -30.28 8.37
CA ALA A 169 -41.47 -31.48 9.22
C ALA A 169 -40.77 -32.84 8.91
N SER A 170 -40.46 -33.70 9.90
CA SER A 170 -40.43 -33.61 11.39
C SER A 170 -39.92 -34.95 12.01
N LEU A 171 -39.69 -34.97 13.33
CA LEU A 171 -39.54 -36.16 14.22
C LEU A 171 -38.27 -37.03 14.11
N GLY A 172 -37.84 -37.59 15.26
CA GLY A 172 -37.30 -38.97 15.29
C GLY A 172 -35.83 -39.24 15.69
N GLY A 173 -35.57 -39.43 16.99
CA GLY A 173 -34.89 -40.63 17.53
C GLY A 173 -33.49 -41.08 17.04
N SER A 174 -32.44 -40.60 17.72
CA SER A 174 -31.28 -41.34 18.31
C SER A 174 -30.69 -42.63 17.70
N SER A 175 -29.33 -42.66 17.66
CA SER A 175 -28.44 -43.77 18.09
C SER A 175 -27.59 -44.55 17.06
N SER A 176 -26.31 -44.74 17.46
CA SER A 176 -25.40 -45.89 17.25
C SER A 176 -25.21 -46.56 15.87
N ARG A 177 -24.07 -46.24 15.23
CA ARG A 177 -22.88 -47.09 14.90
C ARG A 177 -23.04 -48.50 14.19
N PRO A 178 -21.95 -49.02 13.56
CA PRO A 178 -21.96 -49.91 12.37
C PRO A 178 -21.49 -51.37 12.72
N PRO A 179 -21.00 -52.28 11.82
CA PRO A 179 -20.63 -52.13 10.39
C PRO A 179 -20.84 -53.33 9.40
N GLU A 180 -20.32 -53.13 8.18
CA GLU A 180 -19.46 -54.06 7.40
C GLU A 180 -19.99 -54.99 6.29
N SER A 181 -19.06 -55.24 5.34
CA SER A 181 -18.97 -56.29 4.30
C SER A 181 -19.69 -56.14 2.94
N THR A 182 -18.95 -56.56 1.91
CA THR A 182 -19.25 -56.71 0.46
C THR A 182 -19.05 -58.20 0.08
N PRO A 183 -19.03 -58.72 -1.19
CA PRO A 183 -19.23 -58.11 -2.53
C PRO A 183 -20.08 -58.95 -3.55
N SER A 184 -20.07 -58.54 -4.85
CA SER A 184 -20.07 -59.41 -6.08
C SER A 184 -21.34 -60.21 -6.50
N LEU A 185 -21.61 -60.60 -7.77
CA LEU A 185 -21.11 -60.23 -9.14
C LEU A 185 -22.02 -60.82 -10.28
N VAL A 186 -22.27 -60.07 -11.38
CA VAL A 186 -22.76 -60.47 -12.76
C VAL A 186 -24.05 -61.35 -12.89
N THR A 187 -24.72 -61.60 -14.06
CA THR A 187 -24.36 -61.55 -15.51
C THR A 187 -25.58 -61.44 -16.47
N ASN A 188 -25.47 -60.66 -17.57
CA ASN A 188 -26.15 -60.77 -18.90
C ASN A 188 -27.71 -60.86 -19.00
N GLN A 189 -28.40 -60.71 -20.15
CA GLN A 189 -28.03 -60.69 -21.60
C GLN A 189 -28.90 -59.70 -22.44
N PHE A 190 -28.77 -59.66 -23.77
CA PHE A 190 -29.18 -58.55 -24.67
C PHE A 190 -29.94 -59.00 -25.94
N GLN A 191 -30.89 -58.18 -26.45
CA GLN A 191 -31.30 -57.88 -27.85
C GLN A 191 -32.63 -57.07 -27.82
N GLU A 192 -33.02 -56.16 -28.73
CA GLU A 192 -32.53 -55.77 -30.07
C GLU A 192 -32.87 -54.29 -30.42
N ILE A 193 -32.14 -53.66 -31.36
CA ILE A 193 -32.53 -52.59 -32.34
C ILE A 193 -33.44 -51.41 -31.89
N SER A 194 -33.16 -50.12 -32.14
CA SER A 194 -31.95 -49.42 -32.61
C SER A 194 -31.90 -47.93 -32.18
N ILE A 195 -31.48 -47.00 -33.05
CA ILE A 195 -30.44 -46.01 -32.68
C ILE A 195 -30.73 -44.55 -33.09
N GLN A 196 -30.63 -43.64 -32.11
CA GLN A 196 -30.15 -42.25 -32.29
C GLN A 196 -29.60 -41.71 -30.95
N SER A 197 -28.50 -40.95 -30.99
CA SER A 197 -27.68 -40.66 -29.81
C SER A 197 -27.27 -39.19 -29.71
N GLU A 198 -27.72 -38.48 -28.67
CA GLU A 198 -27.09 -37.24 -28.21
C GLU A 198 -26.13 -37.53 -27.04
N GLY A 199 -24.97 -36.86 -27.04
CA GLY A 199 -23.89 -37.14 -26.08
C GLY A 199 -24.09 -36.50 -24.71
N THR A 200 -24.36 -37.31 -23.68
CA THR A 200 -24.50 -36.85 -22.29
C THR A 200 -23.19 -36.24 -21.77
N SER A 201 -23.20 -34.97 -21.38
CA SER A 201 -22.04 -34.35 -20.73
C SER A 201 -22.02 -34.68 -19.24
N SER A 202 -21.08 -35.55 -18.85
CA SER A 202 -20.89 -36.00 -17.47
C SER A 202 -20.35 -34.87 -16.58
N GLN A 203 -21.24 -34.22 -15.82
CA GLN A 203 -20.83 -33.31 -14.75
C GLN A 203 -20.13 -34.10 -13.64
N ALA A 204 -18.81 -33.95 -13.54
CA ALA A 204 -18.04 -34.53 -12.45
C ALA A 204 -18.47 -33.89 -11.12
N ILE A 205 -19.05 -34.71 -10.23
CA ILE A 205 -19.52 -34.29 -8.91
C ILE A 205 -18.33 -33.75 -8.11
N GLN A 206 -18.34 -32.45 -7.79
CA GLN A 206 -17.36 -31.89 -6.87
C GLN A 206 -17.67 -32.35 -5.44
N PRO A 207 -16.69 -32.84 -4.67
CA PRO A 207 -16.92 -33.18 -3.27
C PRO A 207 -17.27 -31.91 -2.48
N VAL A 208 -18.41 -31.94 -1.79
CA VAL A 208 -18.86 -30.83 -0.93
C VAL A 208 -17.84 -30.61 0.18
N ALA A 209 -17.39 -29.36 0.35
CA ALA A 209 -16.41 -29.02 1.36
C ALA A 209 -16.95 -29.30 2.78
N PRO A 210 -16.11 -29.77 3.72
CA PRO A 210 -16.51 -29.94 5.11
C PRO A 210 -16.96 -28.60 5.70
N SER A 211 -18.00 -28.64 6.55
CA SER A 211 -18.64 -27.44 7.08
C SER A 211 -17.63 -26.48 7.73
N SER A 212 -17.64 -25.23 7.29
CA SER A 212 -16.72 -24.17 7.72
C SER A 212 -16.80 -23.84 9.21
N LYS A 213 -17.86 -24.29 9.90
CA LYS A 213 -18.05 -24.16 11.36
C LYS A 213 -17.16 -25.09 12.21
N SER A 214 -16.38 -25.97 11.60
CA SER A 214 -15.60 -27.00 12.30
C SER A 214 -14.14 -26.62 12.63
N VAL A 215 -13.57 -25.65 11.91
CA VAL A 215 -12.18 -25.21 12.09
C VAL A 215 -12.18 -23.85 12.80
N ARG A 216 -11.43 -23.74 13.90
CA ARG A 216 -11.28 -22.50 14.68
C ARG A 216 -9.82 -22.05 14.66
N PHE A 217 -9.57 -20.76 14.47
CA PHE A 217 -8.22 -20.19 14.58
C PHE A 217 -7.66 -20.36 16.01
N PRO A 218 -6.33 -20.48 16.19
CA PRO A 218 -5.73 -20.69 17.49
C PRO A 218 -6.03 -19.52 18.44
N LEU A 219 -6.46 -19.87 19.65
CA LEU A 219 -6.55 -18.92 20.76
C LEU A 219 -5.17 -18.36 21.09
N ARG A 220 -5.13 -17.10 21.51
CA ARG A 220 -3.92 -16.44 21.97
C ARG A 220 -3.27 -17.23 23.12
N PRO A 221 -2.03 -17.73 22.97
CA PRO A 221 -1.38 -18.60 23.97
C PRO A 221 -0.94 -17.84 25.24
N GLY A 222 -0.98 -16.50 25.20
CA GLY A 222 -0.63 -15.61 26.29
C GLY A 222 -0.34 -14.20 25.78
N LYS A 223 0.04 -13.29 26.67
CA LYS A 223 0.69 -12.02 26.30
C LYS A 223 2.20 -12.21 26.32
N GLY A 224 2.91 -11.56 25.40
CA GLY A 224 4.37 -11.51 25.46
C GLY A 224 4.87 -10.69 26.66
N SER A 225 6.05 -11.03 27.12
CA SER A 225 6.75 -10.49 28.28
C SER A 225 8.12 -9.90 27.94
N ILE A 226 8.74 -10.33 26.83
CA ILE A 226 10.07 -9.91 26.39
C ILE A 226 10.03 -8.48 25.83
N GLY A 227 11.08 -7.71 26.12
CA GLY A 227 11.28 -6.35 25.61
C GLY A 227 10.91 -5.26 26.61
N THR A 228 11.46 -4.06 26.42
CA THR A 228 11.26 -2.92 27.32
C THR A 228 9.81 -2.43 27.23
N ARG A 229 9.06 -2.52 28.33
CA ARG A 229 7.66 -2.04 28.39
C ARG A 229 7.58 -0.53 28.15
N CYS A 230 6.61 -0.11 27.35
CA CYS A 230 6.31 1.30 27.10
C CYS A 230 4.81 1.51 26.82
N ILE A 231 4.37 2.77 26.78
CA ILE A 231 3.01 3.14 26.37
C ILE A 231 3.07 3.79 24.97
N VAL A 232 2.16 3.37 24.10
CA VAL A 232 1.93 3.98 22.78
C VAL A 232 0.47 4.41 22.67
N LYS A 233 0.18 5.41 21.84
CA LYS A 233 -1.17 5.80 21.47
C LYS A 233 -1.52 5.16 20.13
N ALA A 234 -2.69 4.53 20.03
CA ALA A 234 -3.22 4.00 18.79
C ALA A 234 -4.31 4.91 18.23
N ASN A 235 -4.48 4.96 16.91
CA ASN A 235 -5.59 5.68 16.25
C ASN A 235 -6.94 4.93 16.33
N HIS A 236 -7.22 4.43 17.53
CA HIS A 236 -8.35 3.61 17.93
C HIS A 236 -9.07 4.37 19.03
N PHE A 237 -10.37 4.58 18.86
CA PHE A 237 -11.22 5.30 19.81
C PHE A 237 -12.23 4.31 20.38
N PHE A 238 -12.28 4.20 21.72
CA PHE A 238 -13.24 3.30 22.37
C PHE A 238 -14.66 3.66 21.97
N ALA A 239 -15.45 2.63 21.60
CA ALA A 239 -16.87 2.72 21.39
C ALA A 239 -17.59 1.82 22.40
N GLU A 240 -18.57 2.39 23.10
CA GLU A 240 -19.44 1.65 24.00
C GLU A 240 -20.39 0.75 23.19
N LEU A 241 -20.67 -0.44 23.69
CA LEU A 241 -21.65 -1.34 23.07
C LEU A 241 -23.07 -0.79 23.33
N PRO A 242 -23.94 -0.68 22.31
CA PRO A 242 -25.32 -0.24 22.54
C PRO A 242 -26.13 -1.14 23.46
N ASP A 243 -27.12 -0.51 24.09
CA ASP A 243 -28.18 -1.09 24.91
C ASP A 243 -29.48 -1.35 24.13
N LYS A 244 -29.61 -0.82 22.90
CA LYS A 244 -30.81 -0.87 22.06
C LYS A 244 -30.77 -2.01 21.04
N ASP A 245 -31.88 -2.74 20.91
CA ASP A 245 -32.04 -3.84 19.94
C ASP A 245 -31.89 -3.39 18.47
N LEU A 246 -30.95 -4.00 17.74
CA LEU A 246 -30.70 -3.65 16.33
C LEU A 246 -31.58 -4.47 15.39
N HIS A 247 -32.36 -3.80 14.56
CA HIS A 247 -33.24 -4.43 13.57
C HIS A 247 -32.79 -4.10 12.14
N GLN A 248 -32.81 -5.11 11.25
CA GLN A 248 -32.52 -4.98 9.82
C GLN A 248 -33.79 -5.18 9.00
N TYR A 249 -33.99 -4.29 8.03
CA TYR A 249 -35.06 -4.33 7.04
C TYR A 249 -34.48 -4.38 5.63
N ASP A 250 -35.02 -5.27 4.80
CA ASP A 250 -34.80 -5.28 3.36
C ASP A 250 -35.63 -4.16 2.72
N VAL A 251 -35.00 -3.43 1.81
CA VAL A 251 -35.59 -2.31 1.04
C VAL A 251 -35.58 -2.63 -0.45
N SER A 252 -36.72 -2.46 -1.10
CA SER A 252 -36.80 -2.34 -2.57
C SER A 252 -37.29 -0.95 -2.96
N ILE A 253 -36.77 -0.45 -4.09
CA ILE A 253 -37.16 0.83 -4.68
C ILE A 253 -37.49 0.55 -6.16
N THR A 254 -38.71 0.91 -6.55
CA THR A 254 -39.24 0.72 -7.91
C THR A 254 -39.65 2.07 -8.50
N PRO A 255 -39.22 2.45 -9.72
CA PRO A 255 -38.31 1.69 -10.61
C PRO A 255 -36.90 1.52 -10.02
N GLU A 256 -36.19 0.46 -10.43
CA GLU A 256 -34.84 0.18 -9.89
C GLU A 256 -33.86 1.30 -10.27
N VAL A 257 -33.15 1.82 -9.26
CA VAL A 257 -32.16 2.89 -9.43
C VAL A 257 -30.76 2.44 -9.03
N THR A 258 -29.87 2.42 -10.03
CA THR A 258 -28.45 2.08 -9.88
C THR A 258 -27.62 3.13 -9.13
N SER A 259 -28.16 4.34 -8.95
CA SER A 259 -27.48 5.46 -8.29
C SER A 259 -27.77 5.48 -6.79
N ARG A 260 -26.79 5.04 -5.97
CA ARG A 260 -26.89 5.10 -4.50
C ARG A 260 -27.26 6.49 -3.95
N GLY A 261 -26.84 7.56 -4.62
CA GLY A 261 -27.17 8.94 -4.22
C GLY A 261 -28.66 9.25 -4.36
N VAL A 262 -29.30 8.76 -5.43
CA VAL A 262 -30.75 8.88 -5.61
C VAL A 262 -31.48 7.98 -4.62
N ASN A 263 -31.01 6.75 -4.38
CA ASN A 263 -31.60 5.86 -3.37
C ASN A 263 -31.59 6.50 -1.97
N ARG A 264 -30.49 7.17 -1.60
CA ARG A 264 -30.40 7.94 -0.36
C ARG A 264 -31.30 9.18 -0.35
N ALA A 265 -31.48 9.87 -1.48
CA ALA A 265 -32.44 10.97 -1.58
C ALA A 265 -33.90 10.50 -1.41
N VAL A 266 -34.27 9.38 -2.04
CA VAL A 266 -35.58 8.71 -1.85
C VAL A 266 -35.77 8.35 -0.37
N MET A 267 -34.80 7.68 0.25
CA MET A 267 -34.90 7.27 1.65
C MET A 267 -34.94 8.47 2.60
N LYS A 268 -34.15 9.53 2.36
CA LYS A 268 -34.25 10.77 3.14
C LYS A 268 -35.66 11.35 3.04
N LYS A 269 -36.21 11.49 1.84
CA LYS A 269 -37.57 12.03 1.66
C LYS A 269 -38.65 11.14 2.30
N LEU A 270 -38.44 9.83 2.37
CA LEU A 270 -39.28 8.89 3.12
C LEU A 270 -39.23 9.18 4.63
N VAL A 271 -38.04 9.35 5.21
CA VAL A 271 -37.88 9.72 6.63
C VAL A 271 -38.49 11.11 6.89
N ASP A 272 -38.19 12.11 6.06
CA ASP A 272 -38.71 13.49 6.18
C ASP A 272 -40.26 13.54 6.18
N LEU A 273 -40.93 12.62 5.46
CA LEU A 273 -42.40 12.54 5.38
C LEU A 273 -43.04 11.63 6.45
N TYR A 274 -42.36 10.54 6.83
CA TYR A 274 -42.99 9.43 7.55
C TYR A 274 -42.37 9.08 8.91
N LYS A 275 -41.35 9.82 9.37
CA LYS A 275 -40.71 9.62 10.68
C LYS A 275 -41.73 9.58 11.82
N GLU A 276 -42.50 10.65 11.98
CA GLU A 276 -43.44 10.79 13.10
C GLU A 276 -44.66 9.87 13.00
N SER A 277 -45.09 9.53 11.78
CA SER A 277 -46.33 8.77 11.55
C SER A 277 -46.13 7.26 11.47
N HIS A 278 -45.15 6.78 10.69
CA HIS A 278 -45.04 5.36 10.35
C HIS A 278 -43.72 4.72 10.74
N LEU A 279 -42.63 5.48 10.94
CA LEU A 279 -41.37 4.92 11.45
C LEU A 279 -41.33 4.83 12.99
N GLY A 280 -42.40 5.27 13.67
CA GLY A 280 -42.48 5.30 15.13
C GLY A 280 -41.43 6.24 15.73
N LYS A 281 -41.26 7.42 15.13
CA LYS A 281 -40.29 8.48 15.48
C LYS A 281 -38.80 8.11 15.35
N ARG A 282 -38.48 6.91 14.85
CA ARG A 282 -37.09 6.44 14.68
C ARG A 282 -36.35 7.12 13.53
N LEU A 283 -35.03 7.17 13.63
CA LEU A 283 -34.11 7.67 12.61
C LEU A 283 -33.31 6.49 11.99
N PRO A 284 -33.77 5.91 10.87
CA PRO A 284 -33.11 4.74 10.30
C PRO A 284 -31.82 5.09 9.56
N ALA A 285 -30.80 4.23 9.68
CA ALA A 285 -29.58 4.28 8.86
C ALA A 285 -29.72 3.38 7.61
N TYR A 286 -29.15 3.76 6.47
CA TYR A 286 -29.39 3.07 5.19
C TYR A 286 -28.08 2.78 4.44
N ASP A 287 -27.90 1.60 3.86
CA ASP A 287 -26.68 1.28 3.08
C ASP A 287 -26.61 2.06 1.74
N GLY A 288 -27.76 2.51 1.22
CA GLY A 288 -27.91 3.17 -0.08
C GLY A 288 -28.27 2.21 -1.23
N ARG A 289 -28.66 0.96 -0.94
CA ARG A 289 -29.03 -0.07 -1.92
C ARG A 289 -30.29 -0.83 -1.51
N LYS A 290 -30.21 -1.62 -0.43
CA LYS A 290 -31.21 -2.65 -0.05
C LYS A 290 -31.32 -2.91 1.46
N SER A 291 -30.48 -2.34 2.31
CA SER A 291 -30.49 -2.65 3.75
C SER A 291 -30.65 -1.39 4.60
N LEU A 292 -31.71 -1.36 5.39
CA LEU A 292 -32.10 -0.30 6.32
C LEU A 292 -32.04 -0.83 7.75
N TYR A 293 -31.65 0.00 8.69
CA TYR A 293 -31.42 -0.40 10.08
C TYR A 293 -32.11 0.56 11.05
N THR A 294 -32.60 0.05 12.19
CA THR A 294 -33.20 0.87 13.26
C THR A 294 -32.80 0.39 14.66
N ALA A 295 -32.83 1.32 15.61
CA ALA A 295 -32.83 1.05 17.04
C ALA A 295 -34.25 0.72 17.52
N GLY A 296 -34.50 -0.54 17.84
CA GLY A 296 -35.84 -1.10 18.07
C GLY A 296 -36.65 -1.31 16.78
N PRO A 297 -37.79 -2.04 16.87
CA PRO A 297 -38.59 -2.40 15.71
C PRO A 297 -39.46 -1.24 15.21
N LEU A 298 -39.53 -1.06 13.89
CA LEU A 298 -40.58 -0.30 13.22
C LEU A 298 -41.97 -0.88 13.56
N PRO A 299 -43.05 -0.06 13.59
CA PRO A 299 -44.41 -0.50 13.94
C PRO A 299 -45.11 -1.29 12.82
N PHE A 300 -44.34 -1.99 11.97
CA PHE A 300 -44.82 -2.86 10.89
C PHE A 300 -43.76 -3.92 10.53
N THR A 301 -44.20 -5.08 10.06
CA THR A 301 -43.33 -6.14 9.52
C THR A 301 -43.05 -5.97 8.03
N SER A 302 -43.99 -5.37 7.28
CA SER A 302 -43.81 -4.95 5.89
C SER A 302 -44.71 -3.74 5.60
N LYS A 303 -44.21 -2.73 4.88
CA LYS A 303 -45.02 -1.59 4.44
C LYS A 303 -44.51 -0.95 3.16
N ASP A 304 -45.45 -0.50 2.34
CA ASP A 304 -45.24 0.22 1.10
C ASP A 304 -45.37 1.74 1.32
N PHE A 305 -44.53 2.52 0.63
CA PHE A 305 -44.52 3.98 0.65
C PHE A 305 -44.39 4.53 -0.77
N SER A 306 -45.09 5.63 -1.07
CA SER A 306 -44.98 6.35 -2.34
C SER A 306 -44.19 7.64 -2.13
N ILE A 307 -43.02 7.75 -2.76
CA ILE A 307 -42.10 8.88 -2.61
C ILE A 307 -41.94 9.61 -3.93
N THR A 308 -42.47 10.84 -4.00
CA THR A 308 -42.14 11.76 -5.10
C THR A 308 -40.83 12.47 -4.80
N LEU A 309 -39.83 12.28 -5.66
CA LEU A 309 -38.72 13.22 -5.78
C LEU A 309 -39.02 14.22 -6.91
N VAL A 310 -38.95 15.50 -6.59
CA VAL A 310 -38.87 16.57 -7.59
C VAL A 310 -37.41 16.67 -8.02
N ASP A 311 -37.14 16.56 -9.32
CA ASP A 311 -35.78 16.81 -9.83
C ASP A 311 -35.38 18.28 -9.62
N GLU A 312 -34.12 18.52 -9.23
CA GLU A 312 -33.54 19.87 -9.26
C GLU A 312 -33.68 20.43 -10.69
N ASP A 313 -34.06 21.72 -10.78
CA ASP A 313 -34.54 22.34 -12.01
C ASP A 313 -33.61 22.05 -13.22
N ASP A 314 -34.12 21.33 -14.23
CA ASP A 314 -33.33 20.88 -15.40
C ASP A 314 -33.36 21.91 -16.55
N GLY A 315 -34.02 23.05 -16.32
CA GLY A 315 -33.94 24.29 -17.11
C GLY A 315 -34.51 24.22 -18.52
N THR A 316 -35.37 23.24 -18.77
CA THR A 316 -36.40 23.31 -19.81
C THR A 316 -37.60 24.07 -19.28
N ASN A 317 -38.28 24.87 -20.13
CA ASN A 317 -39.62 25.41 -19.83
C ASN A 317 -40.72 24.31 -19.89
N ALA A 318 -40.40 23.12 -19.40
CA ALA A 318 -41.30 21.99 -19.20
C ALA A 318 -41.54 21.83 -17.69
N PRO A 319 -42.70 21.32 -17.26
CA PRO A 319 -43.00 21.15 -15.83
C PRO A 319 -41.93 20.30 -15.14
N ARG A 320 -41.62 20.65 -13.89
CA ARG A 320 -40.62 19.94 -13.06
C ARG A 320 -40.91 18.45 -13.07
N ARG A 321 -39.91 17.64 -13.41
CA ARG A 321 -40.11 16.20 -13.60
C ARG A 321 -40.19 15.50 -12.25
N GLU A 322 -41.41 15.33 -11.78
CA GLU A 322 -41.71 14.50 -10.63
C GLU A 322 -41.43 13.03 -10.95
N ARG A 323 -40.53 12.42 -10.18
CA ARG A 323 -40.20 11.01 -10.26
C ARG A 323 -40.77 10.32 -9.02
N GLN A 324 -41.87 9.61 -9.22
CA GLN A 324 -42.49 8.78 -8.20
C GLN A 324 -41.74 7.46 -8.04
N PHE A 325 -41.47 7.09 -6.80
CA PHE A 325 -40.83 5.84 -6.42
C PHE A 325 -41.72 5.09 -5.43
N LYS A 326 -42.03 3.83 -5.72
CA LYS A 326 -42.57 2.91 -4.72
C LYS A 326 -41.40 2.34 -3.92
N VAL A 327 -41.44 2.51 -2.60
CA VAL A 327 -40.46 1.94 -1.67
C VAL A 327 -41.17 0.90 -0.80
N VAL A 328 -40.63 -0.32 -0.74
CA VAL A 328 -41.11 -1.35 0.20
C VAL A 328 -40.05 -1.55 1.26
N ILE A 329 -40.45 -1.56 2.53
CA ILE A 329 -39.59 -1.83 3.68
C ILE A 329 -40.16 -3.07 4.38
N LYS A 330 -39.38 -4.17 4.45
CA LYS A 330 -39.78 -5.44 5.08
C LYS A 330 -38.74 -5.88 6.11
N LEU A 331 -39.18 -6.33 7.28
CA LEU A 331 -38.32 -6.88 8.33
C LEU A 331 -37.59 -8.12 7.81
N ALA A 332 -36.25 -8.14 7.99
CA ALA A 332 -35.38 -9.20 7.51
C ALA A 332 -34.69 -9.95 8.66
N ALA A 333 -34.17 -9.24 9.66
CA ALA A 333 -33.47 -9.85 10.80
C ALA A 333 -33.43 -8.93 12.04
N ARG A 334 -33.10 -9.50 13.21
CA ARG A 334 -32.64 -8.78 14.41
C ARG A 334 -31.18 -9.18 14.63
N ALA A 335 -30.29 -8.22 14.84
CA ALA A 335 -28.87 -8.48 15.07
C ALA A 335 -28.59 -8.61 16.56
N ASP A 336 -27.86 -9.66 16.94
CA ASP A 336 -27.64 -10.04 18.34
C ASP A 336 -26.46 -9.28 18.97
N LEU A 337 -26.78 -8.25 19.76
CA LEU A 337 -25.80 -7.52 20.56
C LEU A 337 -25.34 -8.28 21.82
N HIS A 338 -26.11 -9.25 22.32
CA HIS A 338 -25.71 -10.06 23.46
C HIS A 338 -24.58 -11.02 23.05
N HIS A 339 -24.74 -11.71 21.92
CA HIS A 339 -23.68 -12.47 21.25
C HIS A 339 -22.44 -11.58 21.00
N LEU A 340 -22.61 -10.35 20.49
CA LEU A 340 -21.48 -9.43 20.30
C LEU A 340 -20.77 -9.10 21.63
N GLY A 341 -21.54 -8.89 22.71
CA GLY A 341 -21.00 -8.70 24.07
C GLY A 341 -20.24 -9.92 24.59
N LEU A 342 -20.76 -11.13 24.39
CA LEU A 342 -20.10 -12.39 24.77
C LEU A 342 -18.82 -12.64 23.96
N PHE A 343 -18.84 -12.35 22.66
CA PHE A 343 -17.68 -12.43 21.77
C PHE A 343 -16.57 -11.45 22.17
N LEU A 344 -16.91 -10.19 22.48
CA LEU A 344 -15.95 -9.19 22.97
C LEU A 344 -15.37 -9.55 24.35
N GLN A 345 -16.13 -10.27 25.18
CA GLN A 345 -15.66 -10.88 26.43
C GLN A 345 -14.87 -12.19 26.23
N GLY A 346 -14.74 -12.67 24.99
CA GLY A 346 -14.09 -13.93 24.64
C GLY A 346 -14.83 -15.21 25.06
N LYS A 347 -16.08 -15.08 25.51
CA LYS A 347 -16.95 -16.19 25.94
C LYS A 347 -17.54 -16.97 24.77
N GLN A 348 -17.60 -16.38 23.58
CA GLN A 348 -17.93 -17.07 22.33
C GLN A 348 -16.82 -16.89 21.29
N SER A 349 -16.75 -17.84 20.35
CA SER A 349 -15.72 -17.91 19.31
C SER A 349 -16.01 -17.02 18.11
N ASP A 350 -17.29 -16.87 17.78
CA ASP A 350 -17.72 -16.37 16.48
C ASP A 350 -18.11 -14.89 16.61
N ALA A 351 -17.74 -14.09 15.62
CA ALA A 351 -18.09 -12.67 15.57
C ALA A 351 -19.41 -12.48 14.81
N PRO A 352 -20.49 -11.95 15.43
CA PRO A 352 -21.74 -11.66 14.72
C PRO A 352 -21.52 -10.52 13.73
N GLN A 353 -21.30 -10.88 12.46
CA GLN A 353 -20.94 -9.95 11.38
C GLN A 353 -22.07 -8.98 11.08
N GLU A 354 -23.32 -9.40 11.27
CA GLU A 354 -24.54 -8.62 11.08
C GLU A 354 -24.51 -7.41 12.01
N ALA A 355 -24.26 -7.63 13.31
CA ALA A 355 -24.18 -6.57 14.31
C ALA A 355 -23.01 -5.60 14.01
N LEU A 356 -21.82 -6.12 13.69
CA LEU A 356 -20.67 -5.31 13.29
C LEU A 356 -20.94 -4.50 12.00
N GLN A 357 -21.68 -5.06 11.04
CA GLN A 357 -22.10 -4.39 9.82
C GLN A 357 -23.11 -3.27 10.09
N VAL A 358 -24.10 -3.48 10.97
CA VAL A 358 -25.03 -2.42 11.36
C VAL A 358 -24.25 -1.22 11.93
N LEU A 359 -23.33 -1.49 12.86
CA LEU A 359 -22.54 -0.45 13.53
C LEU A 359 -21.58 0.28 12.57
N ASP A 360 -20.95 -0.41 11.60
CA ASP A 360 -20.16 0.25 10.55
C ASP A 360 -21.03 1.15 9.67
N ILE A 361 -22.26 0.74 9.32
CA ILE A 361 -23.17 1.50 8.45
C ILE A 361 -23.72 2.73 9.18
N VAL A 362 -24.21 2.58 10.42
CA VAL A 362 -24.75 3.68 11.24
C VAL A 362 -23.73 4.81 11.38
N LEU A 363 -22.52 4.50 11.83
CA LEU A 363 -21.45 5.49 12.01
C LEU A 363 -20.96 6.11 10.69
N ARG A 364 -21.34 5.55 9.54
CA ARG A 364 -20.97 6.03 8.19
C ARG A 364 -22.09 6.79 7.51
N GLU A 365 -23.31 6.84 8.06
CA GLU A 365 -24.46 7.55 7.48
C GLU A 365 -24.18 9.07 7.40
N LEU A 366 -23.89 9.71 8.52
CA LEU A 366 -23.60 11.15 8.59
C LEU A 366 -22.35 11.55 7.76
N PRO A 367 -21.19 10.87 7.85
CA PRO A 367 -20.06 11.09 6.94
C PRO A 367 -20.39 10.92 5.45
N THR A 368 -21.28 9.98 5.08
CA THR A 368 -21.72 9.79 3.69
C THR A 368 -22.55 10.96 3.16
N SER A 369 -23.24 11.69 4.05
CA SER A 369 -23.98 12.92 3.69
C SER A 369 -23.09 14.17 3.58
N ARG A 370 -22.02 14.25 4.38
CA ARG A 370 -21.15 15.44 4.50
C ARG A 370 -19.97 15.47 3.51
N TYR A 371 -19.54 14.31 3.02
CA TYR A 371 -18.27 14.15 2.31
C TYR A 371 -18.41 13.26 1.07
N CYS A 372 -17.40 13.23 0.19
CA CYS A 372 -17.35 12.30 -0.94
C CYS A 372 -16.93 10.89 -0.47
N PRO A 373 -17.81 9.86 -0.54
CA PRO A 373 -17.51 8.53 -0.04
C PRO A 373 -16.77 7.68 -1.09
N VAL A 374 -15.64 7.10 -0.71
CA VAL A 374 -14.85 6.16 -1.52
C VAL A 374 -14.47 4.96 -0.66
N GLY A 375 -15.25 3.89 -0.73
CA GLY A 375 -15.08 2.70 0.11
C GLY A 375 -15.38 3.00 1.58
N ARG A 376 -14.39 2.76 2.46
CA ARG A 376 -14.41 3.13 3.90
C ARG A 376 -13.69 4.46 4.19
N SER A 377 -13.59 5.35 3.19
CA SER A 377 -12.96 6.67 3.37
C SER A 377 -13.80 7.81 2.80
N PHE A 378 -13.68 8.96 3.43
CA PHE A 378 -14.48 10.16 3.18
C PHE A 378 -13.57 11.33 2.86
N TYR A 379 -13.78 11.98 1.71
CA TYR A 379 -12.90 13.04 1.17
C TYR A 379 -13.65 14.34 0.96
N SER A 380 -12.96 15.46 1.10
CA SER A 380 -13.54 16.78 0.89
C SER A 380 -12.47 17.77 0.41
N PRO A 381 -12.81 18.72 -0.47
CA PRO A 381 -11.88 19.79 -0.85
C PRO A 381 -11.54 20.73 0.30
N ASN A 382 -12.38 20.75 1.34
CA ASN A 382 -12.28 21.65 2.49
C ASN A 382 -11.55 21.00 3.68
N LEU A 383 -11.23 19.70 3.61
CA LEU A 383 -10.39 19.03 4.60
C LEU A 383 -8.92 19.35 4.30
N GLY A 384 -8.40 20.42 4.91
CA GLY A 384 -7.05 20.91 4.67
C GLY A 384 -6.88 21.56 3.30
N ARG A 385 -5.63 21.64 2.81
CA ARG A 385 -5.30 22.39 1.59
C ARG A 385 -5.28 21.49 0.33
N ARG A 386 -6.13 21.81 -0.65
CA ARG A 386 -6.04 21.32 -2.04
C ARG A 386 -4.62 21.54 -2.60
N GLN A 387 -4.08 20.57 -3.34
CA GLN A 387 -2.82 20.74 -4.08
C GLN A 387 -2.92 20.09 -5.45
N SER A 388 -2.57 20.83 -6.51
CA SER A 388 -2.51 20.26 -7.86
C SER A 388 -1.36 19.25 -7.97
N LEU A 389 -1.64 18.16 -8.68
CA LEU A 389 -0.72 17.10 -9.07
C LEU A 389 -0.25 17.28 -10.53
N GLY A 390 -0.88 18.20 -11.28
CA GLY A 390 -0.65 18.47 -12.70
C GLY A 390 -1.42 17.54 -13.65
N GLU A 391 -1.58 17.99 -14.90
CA GLU A 391 -2.49 17.41 -15.92
C GLU A 391 -3.98 17.46 -15.51
N GLY A 392 -4.42 18.54 -14.83
CA GLY A 392 -5.81 18.75 -14.42
C GLY A 392 -6.29 17.85 -13.27
N LEU A 393 -5.37 17.40 -12.42
CA LEU A 393 -5.64 16.53 -11.26
C LEU A 393 -5.18 17.20 -9.97
N GLU A 394 -5.98 17.12 -8.92
CA GLU A 394 -5.63 17.60 -7.57
C GLU A 394 -5.71 16.50 -6.51
N SER A 395 -5.01 16.66 -5.40
CA SER A 395 -5.15 15.80 -4.21
C SER A 395 -6.17 16.39 -3.24
N TRP A 396 -7.21 15.61 -2.92
CA TRP A 396 -8.07 15.88 -1.76
C TRP A 396 -7.60 15.05 -0.58
N ARG A 397 -7.65 15.62 0.63
CA ARG A 397 -7.51 14.85 1.87
C ARG A 397 -8.87 14.32 2.33
N GLY A 398 -8.81 13.43 3.30
CA GLY A 398 -9.95 12.75 3.86
C GLY A 398 -9.54 11.86 5.03
N PHE A 399 -10.47 11.09 5.55
CA PHE A 399 -10.21 10.11 6.60
C PHE A 399 -10.79 8.75 6.24
N TYR A 400 -10.11 7.70 6.69
CA TYR A 400 -10.65 6.34 6.78
C TYR A 400 -11.44 6.20 8.07
N GLN A 401 -12.48 5.35 8.05
CA GLN A 401 -13.26 4.99 9.23
C GLN A 401 -13.67 3.50 9.13
N SER A 402 -13.50 2.76 10.23
CA SER A 402 -14.12 1.43 10.41
C SER A 402 -14.30 1.12 11.88
N ILE A 403 -15.42 0.52 12.27
CA ILE A 403 -15.53 -0.14 13.58
C ILE A 403 -14.82 -1.51 13.54
N ARG A 404 -14.23 -1.93 14.66
CA ARG A 404 -13.52 -3.21 14.81
C ARG A 404 -13.78 -3.79 16.21
N PRO A 405 -14.02 -5.10 16.36
CA PRO A 405 -13.98 -5.75 17.66
C PRO A 405 -12.53 -5.88 18.14
N THR A 406 -12.29 -5.63 19.42
CA THR A 406 -10.95 -5.64 20.03
C THR A 406 -11.01 -6.07 21.49
N GLN A 407 -9.87 -6.39 22.10
CA GLN A 407 -9.78 -6.72 23.54
C GLN A 407 -10.22 -5.59 24.48
N MET A 408 -10.26 -4.34 24.01
CA MET A 408 -10.80 -3.20 24.75
C MET A 408 -12.29 -2.94 24.47
N GLY A 409 -13.02 -3.90 23.87
CA GLY A 409 -14.40 -3.72 23.41
C GLY A 409 -14.46 -3.31 21.94
N LEU A 410 -15.48 -2.54 21.56
CA LEU A 410 -15.55 -1.97 20.21
C LEU A 410 -14.56 -0.81 20.08
N SER A 411 -13.92 -0.72 18.91
CA SER A 411 -12.98 0.34 18.58
C SER A 411 -13.30 0.94 17.23
N LEU A 412 -13.47 2.27 17.19
CA LEU A 412 -13.54 3.03 15.96
C LEU A 412 -12.10 3.39 15.52
N ASN A 413 -11.64 2.81 14.41
CA ASN A 413 -10.33 3.14 13.82
C ASN A 413 -10.47 4.29 12.81
N ILE A 414 -9.65 5.34 12.96
CA ILE A 414 -9.68 6.54 12.10
C ILE A 414 -8.25 6.90 11.67
N ASP A 415 -8.01 7.08 10.37
CA ASP A 415 -6.67 7.37 9.81
C ASP A 415 -6.73 8.36 8.65
N MET A 416 -5.77 9.29 8.54
CA MET A 416 -5.75 10.28 7.46
C MET A 416 -5.46 9.62 6.10
N SER A 417 -6.29 9.96 5.11
CA SER A 417 -6.15 9.51 3.73
C SER A 417 -6.03 10.69 2.77
N SER A 418 -5.53 10.44 1.57
CA SER A 418 -5.62 11.38 0.45
C SER A 418 -5.65 10.62 -0.87
N THR A 419 -6.37 11.13 -1.85
CA THR A 419 -6.44 10.52 -3.18
C THR A 419 -6.59 11.59 -4.27
N ALA A 420 -6.35 11.21 -5.51
CA ALA A 420 -6.47 12.11 -6.64
C ALA A 420 -7.94 12.28 -7.07
N PHE A 421 -8.30 13.54 -7.33
CA PHE A 421 -9.56 13.97 -7.94
C PHE A 421 -9.24 14.76 -9.22
N ILE A 422 -10.21 14.84 -10.12
CA ILE A 422 -10.10 15.69 -11.31
C ILE A 422 -10.45 17.12 -10.92
N GLU A 423 -9.62 18.10 -11.30
CA GLU A 423 -9.86 19.51 -11.01
C GLU A 423 -11.15 19.99 -11.72
N PRO A 424 -12.03 20.78 -11.06
CA PRO A 424 -13.31 21.22 -11.62
C PRO A 424 -13.17 22.40 -12.60
N LEU A 425 -12.29 22.25 -13.59
CA LEU A 425 -11.92 23.27 -14.57
C LEU A 425 -12.90 23.35 -15.75
N PRO A 426 -12.95 24.46 -16.50
CA PRO A 426 -13.38 24.48 -17.89
C PRO A 426 -12.62 23.43 -18.72
N VAL A 427 -13.28 22.76 -19.66
CA VAL A 427 -12.66 21.64 -20.40
C VAL A 427 -11.49 22.11 -21.28
N ILE A 428 -11.53 23.35 -21.79
CA ILE A 428 -10.40 23.96 -22.50
C ILE A 428 -9.16 24.05 -21.60
N GLU A 429 -9.28 24.58 -20.39
CA GLU A 429 -8.18 24.68 -19.42
C GLU A 429 -7.63 23.29 -19.02
N PHE A 430 -8.52 22.31 -18.81
CA PHE A 430 -8.12 20.94 -18.54
C PHE A 430 -7.30 20.34 -19.71
N VAL A 431 -7.69 20.60 -20.96
CA VAL A 431 -6.92 20.16 -22.14
C VAL A 431 -5.56 20.85 -22.22
N THR A 432 -5.50 22.17 -21.97
CA THR A 432 -4.24 22.93 -21.92
C THR A 432 -3.29 22.38 -20.84
N GLN A 433 -3.80 22.10 -19.62
CA GLN A 433 -3.01 21.45 -18.57
C GLN A 433 -2.57 20.02 -18.95
N LEU A 434 -3.46 19.22 -19.54
CA LEU A 434 -3.18 17.84 -19.94
C LEU A 434 -2.11 17.76 -21.04
N LEU A 435 -2.07 18.72 -21.95
CA LEU A 435 -1.09 18.76 -23.04
C LEU A 435 0.21 19.49 -22.64
N ASN A 436 0.18 20.32 -21.58
CA ASN A 436 1.31 21.09 -21.07
C ASN A 436 1.97 21.95 -22.18
N ARG A 437 1.12 22.55 -23.02
CA ARG A 437 1.48 23.44 -24.13
C ARG A 437 0.36 24.47 -24.28
N ASP A 438 0.68 25.64 -24.81
CA ASP A 438 -0.36 26.47 -25.39
C ASP A 438 -0.95 25.76 -26.63
N VAL A 439 -2.24 25.44 -26.55
CA VAL A 439 -3.05 24.83 -27.61
C VAL A 439 -4.07 25.80 -28.21
N VAL A 440 -4.09 27.06 -27.77
CA VAL A 440 -4.84 28.12 -28.45
C VAL A 440 -4.15 28.48 -29.77
N SER A 441 -2.81 28.50 -29.79
CA SER A 441 -2.02 28.87 -30.97
C SER A 441 -1.77 27.76 -32.01
N ARG A 442 -2.20 26.51 -31.79
CA ARG A 442 -1.94 25.39 -32.73
C ARG A 442 -3.09 24.38 -32.81
N PRO A 443 -3.40 23.81 -34.00
CA PRO A 443 -4.34 22.70 -34.13
C PRO A 443 -3.93 21.46 -33.31
N LEU A 444 -4.92 20.74 -32.79
CA LEU A 444 -4.72 19.47 -32.10
C LEU A 444 -4.34 18.37 -33.11
N SER A 445 -3.29 17.60 -32.81
CA SER A 445 -2.97 16.41 -33.62
C SER A 445 -3.86 15.21 -33.27
N ASP A 446 -3.87 14.18 -34.12
CA ASP A 446 -4.56 12.92 -33.82
C ASP A 446 -4.05 12.28 -32.52
N ALA A 447 -2.75 12.41 -32.21
CA ALA A 447 -2.17 11.94 -30.96
C ALA A 447 -2.70 12.71 -29.74
N ASP A 448 -2.86 14.04 -29.86
CA ASP A 448 -3.48 14.86 -28.82
C ASP A 448 -4.96 14.49 -28.65
N ARG A 449 -5.71 14.32 -29.75
CA ARG A 449 -7.11 13.86 -29.73
C ARG A 449 -7.24 12.51 -29.03
N VAL A 450 -6.32 11.56 -29.25
CA VAL A 450 -6.27 10.28 -28.55
C VAL A 450 -5.93 10.46 -27.06
N LYS A 451 -4.97 11.33 -26.69
CA LYS A 451 -4.65 11.62 -25.27
C LYS A 451 -5.85 12.23 -24.54
N ILE A 452 -6.51 13.23 -25.12
CA ILE A 452 -7.70 13.88 -24.55
C ILE A 452 -8.85 12.88 -24.43
N LYS A 453 -9.13 12.07 -25.48
CA LYS A 453 -10.15 11.02 -25.46
C LYS A 453 -9.88 9.99 -24.36
N LYS A 454 -8.63 9.58 -24.15
CA LYS A 454 -8.23 8.66 -23.06
C LYS A 454 -8.35 9.30 -21.67
N ALA A 455 -8.15 10.61 -21.54
CA ALA A 455 -8.33 11.34 -20.29
C ALA A 455 -9.82 11.50 -19.92
N LEU A 456 -10.60 12.16 -20.80
CA LEU A 456 -11.98 12.60 -20.55
C LEU A 456 -13.05 11.50 -20.65
N ARG A 457 -12.79 10.37 -21.32
CA ARG A 457 -13.79 9.28 -21.43
C ARG A 457 -14.23 8.80 -20.05
N GLY A 458 -15.55 8.86 -19.81
CA GLY A 458 -16.21 8.48 -18.56
C GLY A 458 -16.34 9.59 -17.51
N VAL A 459 -15.74 10.77 -17.73
CA VAL A 459 -15.84 11.96 -16.86
C VAL A 459 -17.20 12.64 -17.07
N LYS A 460 -17.72 13.28 -16.02
CA LYS A 460 -18.92 14.13 -16.06
C LYS A 460 -18.55 15.60 -16.26
N VAL A 461 -19.33 16.29 -17.09
CA VAL A 461 -19.25 17.74 -17.31
C VAL A 461 -20.62 18.39 -17.14
N GLU A 462 -20.64 19.64 -16.70
CA GLU A 462 -21.82 20.50 -16.69
C GLU A 462 -21.71 21.56 -17.80
N VAL A 463 -22.85 21.92 -18.40
CA VAL A 463 -22.89 22.93 -19.46
C VAL A 463 -22.96 24.35 -18.92
N THR A 464 -22.25 25.28 -19.56
CA THR A 464 -22.19 26.70 -19.16
C THR A 464 -23.08 27.62 -20.01
N HIS A 465 -23.35 27.24 -21.27
CA HIS A 465 -24.05 28.07 -22.29
C HIS A 465 -25.55 28.33 -22.04
N ARG A 466 -26.14 27.87 -20.92
CA ARG A 466 -27.59 27.97 -20.64
C ARG A 466 -27.90 28.88 -19.44
N GLY A 467 -27.21 30.00 -19.32
CA GLY A 467 -27.39 30.95 -18.21
C GLY A 467 -27.15 30.28 -16.86
N ASN A 468 -28.17 30.25 -15.99
CA ASN A 468 -28.11 29.57 -14.69
C ASN A 468 -28.13 28.03 -14.79
N MET A 469 -28.50 27.46 -15.94
CA MET A 469 -28.70 26.02 -16.05
C MET A 469 -27.38 25.25 -16.22
N ARG A 470 -27.09 24.35 -15.27
CA ARG A 470 -25.85 23.56 -15.16
C ARG A 470 -26.10 22.06 -15.38
N ARG A 471 -26.76 21.73 -16.49
CA ARG A 471 -27.14 20.34 -16.82
C ARG A 471 -25.92 19.44 -16.99
N LYS A 472 -25.93 18.28 -16.33
CA LYS A 472 -24.77 17.38 -16.16
C LYS A 472 -24.83 16.19 -17.12
N TYR A 473 -23.78 16.01 -17.91
CA TYR A 473 -23.62 14.94 -18.90
C TYR A 473 -22.38 14.08 -18.61
N ARG A 474 -22.31 12.87 -19.17
CA ARG A 474 -21.12 11.99 -19.10
C ARG A 474 -20.52 11.81 -20.49
N ILE A 475 -19.20 12.02 -20.60
CA ILE A 475 -18.46 11.93 -21.86
C ILE A 475 -18.29 10.47 -22.27
N SER A 476 -18.82 10.11 -23.44
CA SER A 476 -18.64 8.79 -24.06
C SER A 476 -17.42 8.76 -24.97
N GLY A 477 -17.08 9.89 -25.62
CA GLY A 477 -15.95 10.03 -26.53
C GLY A 477 -15.70 11.47 -26.99
N LEU A 478 -14.91 11.62 -28.05
CA LEU A 478 -14.71 12.85 -28.82
C LEU A 478 -15.06 12.58 -30.28
N THR A 479 -15.50 13.61 -31.01
CA THR A 479 -15.67 13.53 -32.47
C THR A 479 -14.34 13.38 -33.21
N SER A 480 -14.39 12.81 -34.41
CA SER A 480 -13.25 12.78 -35.35
C SER A 480 -13.07 14.13 -36.04
N GLN A 481 -14.17 14.70 -36.53
CA GLN A 481 -14.27 16.00 -37.21
C GLN A 481 -14.17 17.19 -36.24
N ALA A 482 -13.79 18.35 -36.79
CA ALA A 482 -13.78 19.63 -36.09
C ALA A 482 -15.21 20.20 -35.93
N THR A 483 -15.41 21.06 -34.92
CA THR A 483 -16.73 21.63 -34.58
C THR A 483 -17.38 22.43 -35.71
N ARG A 484 -16.59 23.06 -36.59
CA ARG A 484 -17.08 23.72 -37.83
C ARG A 484 -17.65 22.77 -38.89
N GLU A 485 -17.13 21.54 -38.99
CA GLU A 485 -17.50 20.53 -40.00
C GLU A 485 -18.60 19.60 -39.51
N LEU A 486 -18.76 19.52 -38.18
CA LEU A 486 -19.69 18.62 -37.52
C LEU A 486 -21.14 19.11 -37.68
N THR A 487 -21.92 18.33 -38.43
CA THR A 487 -23.36 18.55 -38.61
C THR A 487 -24.18 17.46 -37.88
N PHE A 488 -25.41 17.79 -37.53
CA PHE A 488 -26.34 16.87 -36.87
C PHE A 488 -27.81 17.24 -37.18
N PRO A 489 -28.74 16.27 -37.15
CA PRO A 489 -30.17 16.54 -37.33
C PRO A 489 -30.73 17.23 -36.08
N VAL A 490 -31.37 18.38 -36.29
CA VAL A 490 -31.91 19.23 -35.20
C VAL A 490 -33.35 18.87 -34.83
N ASP A 491 -34.10 18.27 -35.77
CA ASP A 491 -35.52 17.92 -35.63
C ASP A 491 -35.83 16.51 -36.17
N GLU A 492 -37.08 16.07 -36.01
CA GLU A 492 -37.56 14.78 -36.53
C GLU A 492 -37.77 14.79 -38.06
N ARG A 493 -37.54 15.93 -38.73
CA ARG A 493 -37.53 16.09 -40.19
C ARG A 493 -36.12 15.91 -40.78
N ASN A 494 -35.13 15.59 -39.94
CA ASN A 494 -33.70 15.48 -40.29
C ASN A 494 -33.10 16.78 -40.87
N THR A 495 -33.57 17.95 -40.45
CA THR A 495 -32.95 19.24 -40.78
C THR A 495 -31.53 19.29 -40.20
N MET A 496 -30.53 19.11 -41.07
CA MET A 496 -29.11 19.11 -40.69
C MET A 496 -28.61 20.55 -40.49
N LYS A 497 -28.03 20.86 -39.32
CA LYS A 497 -27.27 22.10 -39.09
C LYS A 497 -25.87 21.79 -38.58
N SER A 498 -24.92 22.70 -38.79
CA SER A 498 -23.62 22.62 -38.11
C SER A 498 -23.76 22.96 -36.62
N VAL A 499 -22.85 22.44 -35.79
CA VAL A 499 -22.81 22.80 -34.37
C VAL A 499 -22.55 24.30 -34.17
N VAL A 500 -21.77 24.95 -35.04
CA VAL A 500 -21.53 26.41 -34.95
C VAL A 500 -22.81 27.21 -35.19
N GLN A 501 -23.52 26.94 -36.29
CA GLN A 501 -24.80 27.61 -36.59
C GLN A 501 -25.82 27.39 -35.48
N TYR A 502 -25.98 26.13 -35.03
CA TYR A 502 -26.93 25.80 -33.97
C TYR A 502 -26.64 26.55 -32.66
N PHE A 503 -25.38 26.67 -32.24
CA PHE A 503 -25.04 27.38 -31.00
C PHE A 503 -25.20 28.90 -31.12
N GLN A 504 -24.90 29.47 -32.29
CA GLN A 504 -25.10 30.89 -32.56
C GLN A 504 -26.59 31.25 -32.62
N GLU A 505 -27.40 30.50 -33.37
CA GLU A 505 -28.85 30.72 -33.52
C GLU A 505 -29.64 30.45 -32.23
N THR A 506 -29.31 29.38 -31.50
CA THR A 506 -30.15 28.91 -30.36
C THR A 506 -29.77 29.56 -29.03
N TYR A 507 -28.51 29.96 -28.85
CA TYR A 507 -28.00 30.48 -27.56
C TYR A 507 -27.24 31.81 -27.68
N GLY A 508 -27.12 32.39 -28.89
CA GLY A 508 -26.28 33.56 -29.13
C GLY A 508 -24.77 33.31 -28.94
N PHE A 509 -24.34 32.04 -28.86
CA PHE A 509 -22.98 31.70 -28.45
C PHE A 509 -22.04 31.52 -29.64
N VAL A 510 -21.08 32.43 -29.80
CA VAL A 510 -20.06 32.37 -30.85
C VAL A 510 -18.89 31.49 -30.38
N ILE A 511 -18.84 30.27 -30.90
CA ILE A 511 -17.76 29.29 -30.69
C ILE A 511 -16.44 29.85 -31.25
N GLN A 512 -15.40 29.95 -30.41
CA GLN A 512 -14.08 30.44 -30.82
C GLN A 512 -13.18 29.30 -31.31
N HIS A 513 -13.17 28.16 -30.61
CA HIS A 513 -12.31 27.01 -30.91
C HIS A 513 -12.96 26.07 -31.95
N THR A 514 -13.45 26.64 -33.05
CA THR A 514 -14.19 25.93 -34.12
C THR A 514 -13.40 24.78 -34.75
N THR A 515 -12.07 24.80 -34.68
CA THR A 515 -11.14 23.77 -35.15
C THR A 515 -11.01 22.56 -34.23
N TRP A 516 -11.46 22.66 -32.97
CA TRP A 516 -11.38 21.57 -31.99
C TRP A 516 -12.55 20.57 -32.16
N PRO A 517 -12.40 19.30 -31.76
CA PRO A 517 -13.48 18.33 -31.78
C PRO A 517 -14.48 18.59 -30.63
N CYS A 518 -15.74 18.19 -30.84
CA CYS A 518 -16.76 18.22 -29.79
C CYS A 518 -16.59 17.04 -28.81
N LEU A 519 -17.05 17.24 -27.58
CA LEU A 519 -17.35 16.17 -26.64
C LEU A 519 -18.58 15.41 -27.14
N GLN A 520 -18.49 14.08 -27.18
CA GLN A 520 -19.64 13.22 -27.43
C GLN A 520 -20.23 12.78 -26.08
N VAL A 521 -21.52 13.03 -25.89
CA VAL A 521 -22.29 12.63 -24.69
C VAL A 521 -23.60 11.95 -25.10
N GLY A 522 -24.37 11.41 -24.14
CA GLY A 522 -25.63 10.72 -24.44
C GLY A 522 -25.42 9.24 -24.79
N SER A 523 -26.33 8.67 -25.60
CA SER A 523 -26.27 7.26 -26.01
C SER A 523 -25.53 7.10 -27.35
N GLN A 524 -25.13 5.89 -27.71
CA GLN A 524 -24.56 5.62 -29.04
C GLN A 524 -25.60 5.72 -30.17
N GLN A 525 -26.90 5.63 -29.85
CA GLN A 525 -28.00 5.68 -30.83
C GLN A 525 -28.55 7.11 -31.04
N ARG A 526 -28.41 7.97 -30.03
CA ARG A 526 -28.65 9.43 -30.11
C ARG A 526 -27.51 10.15 -29.37
N PRO A 527 -26.37 10.40 -30.06
CA PRO A 527 -25.26 11.15 -29.51
C PRO A 527 -25.55 12.65 -29.52
N ASN A 528 -25.29 13.32 -28.39
CA ASN A 528 -25.30 14.78 -28.32
C ASN A 528 -23.86 15.28 -28.44
N TYR A 529 -23.66 16.36 -29.19
CA TYR A 529 -22.35 17.01 -29.37
C TYR A 529 -22.30 18.31 -28.56
N LEU A 530 -21.24 18.47 -27.77
CA LEU A 530 -21.00 19.67 -26.96
C LEU A 530 -19.61 20.24 -27.28
N PRO A 531 -19.49 21.49 -27.73
CA PRO A 531 -18.19 22.18 -27.82
C PRO A 531 -17.47 22.17 -26.47
N MET A 532 -16.14 22.04 -26.48
CA MET A 532 -15.36 21.99 -25.23
C MET A 532 -15.43 23.31 -24.44
N GLU A 533 -15.61 24.44 -25.12
CA GLU A 533 -15.78 25.77 -24.53
C GLU A 533 -17.00 25.89 -23.61
N VAL A 534 -18.10 25.20 -23.96
CA VAL A 534 -19.38 25.31 -23.23
C VAL A 534 -19.52 24.29 -22.10
N CYS A 535 -18.41 23.70 -21.65
CA CYS A 535 -18.37 22.60 -20.68
C CYS A 535 -17.34 22.84 -19.56
N LYS A 536 -17.75 22.54 -18.33
CA LYS A 536 -16.91 22.52 -17.13
C LYS A 536 -16.93 21.13 -16.48
N ILE A 537 -15.81 20.68 -15.92
CA ILE A 537 -15.71 19.40 -15.21
C ILE A 537 -16.43 19.51 -13.86
N VAL A 538 -17.31 18.53 -13.57
CA VAL A 538 -18.04 18.47 -12.30
C VAL A 538 -17.09 18.08 -11.16
N GLU A 539 -17.17 18.78 -10.03
CA GLU A 539 -16.36 18.51 -8.84
C GLU A 539 -16.66 17.14 -8.20
N GLY A 540 -15.75 16.62 -7.36
CA GLY A 540 -15.95 15.37 -6.61
C GLY A 540 -15.73 14.09 -7.41
N GLN A 541 -15.10 14.19 -8.58
CA GLN A 541 -14.78 13.02 -9.42
C GLN A 541 -13.39 12.46 -9.10
N ARG A 542 -13.35 11.33 -8.37
CA ARG A 542 -12.11 10.60 -8.09
C ARG A 542 -11.43 10.15 -9.39
N TYR A 543 -10.11 10.34 -9.47
CA TYR A 543 -9.27 9.80 -10.52
C TYR A 543 -8.82 8.37 -10.19
N SER A 544 -9.41 7.37 -10.86
CA SER A 544 -9.15 5.94 -10.60
C SER A 544 -8.07 5.31 -11.52
N LYS A 545 -7.44 6.09 -12.40
CA LYS A 545 -6.37 5.60 -13.31
C LYS A 545 -5.00 5.70 -12.60
N ARG A 546 -3.98 5.02 -13.13
CA ARG A 546 -2.60 5.09 -12.61
C ARG A 546 -2.02 6.51 -12.81
N LEU A 547 -1.52 7.11 -11.73
CA LEU A 547 -0.81 8.39 -11.77
C LEU A 547 0.61 8.22 -12.36
N ASN A 548 1.12 9.25 -13.03
CA ASN A 548 2.49 9.30 -13.51
C ASN A 548 3.49 9.56 -12.35
N GLU A 549 4.80 9.35 -12.56
CA GLU A 549 5.81 9.47 -11.49
C GLU A 549 5.87 10.87 -10.84
N ARG A 550 5.57 11.93 -11.62
CA ARG A 550 5.54 13.32 -11.13
C ARG A 550 4.33 13.53 -10.22
N GLN A 551 3.15 13.07 -10.64
CA GLN A 551 1.90 13.09 -9.85
C GLN A 551 2.03 12.25 -8.57
N ILE A 552 2.63 11.05 -8.64
CA ILE A 552 2.93 10.22 -7.45
C ILE A 552 3.89 10.98 -6.52
N THR A 553 4.95 11.59 -7.05
CA THR A 553 5.90 12.37 -6.25
C THR A 553 5.25 13.60 -5.62
N ALA A 554 4.33 14.26 -6.31
CA ALA A 554 3.53 15.36 -5.76
C ALA A 554 2.63 14.86 -4.62
N LEU A 555 1.82 13.82 -4.84
CA LEU A 555 0.92 13.23 -3.84
C LEU A 555 1.69 12.73 -2.60
N LEU A 556 2.89 12.16 -2.78
CA LEU A 556 3.77 11.77 -1.67
C LEU A 556 4.28 12.96 -0.84
N LYS A 557 4.49 14.15 -1.43
CA LYS A 557 4.80 15.36 -0.65
C LYS A 557 3.62 15.78 0.25
N VAL A 558 2.37 15.59 -0.20
CA VAL A 558 1.15 15.96 0.55
C VAL A 558 0.85 14.98 1.68
N THR A 559 1.17 13.69 1.49
CA THR A 559 0.74 12.57 2.34
C THR A 559 1.78 12.07 3.33
N CYS A 560 3.08 12.35 3.13
CA CYS A 560 4.17 11.92 4.03
C CYS A 560 4.29 12.79 5.31
N GLN A 561 3.21 12.90 6.06
CA GLN A 561 3.15 13.63 7.34
C GLN A 561 3.89 12.89 8.46
N ARG A 562 4.59 13.65 9.31
CA ARG A 562 5.25 13.12 10.52
C ARG A 562 4.22 12.60 11.54
N PRO A 563 4.61 11.72 12.47
CA PRO A 563 3.68 11.09 13.41
C PRO A 563 2.89 12.08 14.27
N HIS A 564 3.56 13.10 14.82
CA HIS A 564 2.92 14.18 15.58
C HIS A 564 1.87 14.96 14.76
N GLU A 565 2.19 15.28 13.50
CA GLU A 565 1.27 15.97 12.58
C GLU A 565 0.06 15.08 12.26
N ARG A 566 0.30 13.80 11.98
CA ARG A 566 -0.77 12.84 11.67
C ARG A 566 -1.66 12.55 12.89
N GLU A 567 -1.10 12.47 14.09
CA GLU A 567 -1.88 12.34 15.33
C GLU A 567 -2.79 13.55 15.54
N LYS A 568 -2.26 14.76 15.31
CA LYS A 568 -3.03 16.01 15.39
C LYS A 568 -4.16 16.04 14.35
N ASP A 569 -3.89 15.77 13.08
CA ASP A 569 -4.90 15.76 12.00
C ASP A 569 -6.03 14.74 12.30
N ILE A 570 -5.72 13.58 12.89
CA ILE A 570 -6.72 12.57 13.32
C ILE A 570 -7.59 13.13 14.46
N LEU A 571 -6.98 13.72 15.50
CA LEU A 571 -7.72 14.31 16.62
C LEU A 571 -8.60 15.50 16.19
N GLU A 572 -8.13 16.33 15.26
CA GLU A 572 -8.93 17.41 14.67
C GLU A 572 -10.10 16.87 13.83
N THR A 573 -9.88 15.78 13.08
CA THR A 573 -10.95 15.10 12.33
C THR A 573 -12.04 14.55 13.26
N VAL A 574 -11.67 13.91 14.38
CA VAL A 574 -12.63 13.38 15.37
C VAL A 574 -13.46 14.51 15.99
N ARG A 575 -12.82 15.62 16.35
CA ARG A 575 -13.51 16.81 16.87
C ARG A 575 -14.44 17.44 15.83
N HIS A 576 -14.03 17.55 14.57
CA HIS A 576 -14.83 18.13 13.50
C HIS A 576 -16.05 17.26 13.14
N ASN A 577 -15.90 15.94 13.09
CA ASN A 577 -17.01 15.03 12.85
C ASN A 577 -18.03 15.08 14.00
N ALA A 578 -17.56 15.34 15.23
CA ALA A 578 -18.36 15.53 16.44
C ALA A 578 -19.29 14.35 16.74
N TYR A 579 -18.76 13.11 16.71
CA TYR A 579 -19.53 11.86 16.84
C TYR A 579 -20.44 11.77 18.08
N ARG A 580 -20.13 12.49 19.17
CA ARG A 580 -21.01 12.60 20.35
C ARG A 580 -22.36 13.27 20.06
N ASN A 581 -22.41 14.09 19.01
CA ASN A 581 -23.57 14.85 18.55
C ASN A 581 -24.03 14.34 17.16
N ASP A 582 -23.68 13.10 16.79
CA ASP A 582 -24.19 12.45 15.59
C ASP A 582 -25.57 11.85 15.91
N PRO A 583 -26.67 12.32 15.30
CA PRO A 583 -28.01 11.87 15.65
C PRO A 583 -28.25 10.39 15.32
N TYR A 584 -27.47 9.80 14.40
CA TYR A 584 -27.52 8.36 14.13
C TYR A 584 -26.77 7.56 15.20
N ALA A 585 -25.68 8.09 15.77
CA ALA A 585 -25.00 7.45 16.89
C ALA A 585 -25.85 7.51 18.17
N GLU A 586 -26.49 8.65 18.44
CA GLU A 586 -27.39 8.86 19.58
C GLU A 586 -28.66 7.98 19.52
N GLU A 587 -29.33 7.94 18.36
CA GLU A 587 -30.46 7.05 18.10
C GLU A 587 -30.10 5.58 18.39
N PHE A 588 -28.91 5.15 17.97
CA PHE A 588 -28.41 3.79 18.16
C PHE A 588 -27.66 3.56 19.47
N GLY A 589 -27.57 4.54 20.37
CA GLY A 589 -26.91 4.40 21.69
C GLY A 589 -25.38 4.27 21.65
N ILE A 590 -24.73 4.53 20.51
CA ILE A 590 -23.29 4.34 20.31
C ILE A 590 -22.54 5.56 20.88
N LYS A 591 -21.86 5.39 22.03
CA LYS A 591 -21.01 6.44 22.60
C LYS A 591 -19.54 6.23 22.19
N ILE A 592 -18.90 7.26 21.64
CA ILE A 592 -17.51 7.21 21.14
C ILE A 592 -16.61 8.15 21.95
N SER A 593 -15.46 7.65 22.37
CA SER A 593 -14.41 8.41 23.06
C SER A 593 -13.73 9.43 22.13
N ASP A 594 -13.38 10.61 22.66
CA ASP A 594 -12.57 11.63 21.97
C ASP A 594 -11.05 11.35 22.05
N LYS A 595 -10.64 10.37 22.86
CA LYS A 595 -9.24 10.06 23.17
C LYS A 595 -8.76 8.82 22.43
N LEU A 596 -7.54 8.93 21.89
CA LEU A 596 -6.74 7.84 21.36
C LEU A 596 -6.50 6.78 22.43
N ALA A 597 -6.65 5.50 22.09
CA ALA A 597 -6.38 4.38 22.99
C ALA A 597 -4.91 4.38 23.44
N ALA A 598 -4.68 4.45 24.76
CA ALA A 598 -3.38 4.26 25.38
C ALA A 598 -3.11 2.76 25.60
N VAL A 599 -2.18 2.22 24.82
CA VAL A 599 -1.90 0.78 24.70
C VAL A 599 -0.54 0.46 25.32
N GLU A 600 -0.49 -0.66 26.05
CA GLU A 600 0.75 -1.24 26.55
C GLU A 600 1.47 -1.97 25.42
N ALA A 601 2.72 -1.58 25.20
CA ALA A 601 3.61 -2.11 24.18
C ALA A 601 4.92 -2.57 24.82
N ARG A 602 5.71 -3.34 24.07
CA ARG A 602 7.08 -3.72 24.43
C ARG A 602 8.00 -3.40 23.25
N ILE A 603 9.21 -2.94 23.53
CA ILE A 603 10.26 -2.79 22.52
C ILE A 603 11.14 -4.03 22.59
N LEU A 604 10.95 -4.95 21.64
CA LEU A 604 11.76 -6.15 21.50
C LEU A 604 13.23 -5.75 21.22
N PRO A 605 14.21 -6.44 21.81
CA PRO A 605 15.61 -6.16 21.55
C PRO A 605 15.97 -6.46 20.07
N PRO A 606 16.91 -5.71 19.46
CA PRO A 606 17.48 -6.10 18.18
C PRO A 606 18.37 -7.35 18.37
N PRO A 607 18.40 -8.29 17.41
CA PRO A 607 19.26 -9.46 17.49
C PRO A 607 20.74 -9.09 17.27
N TRP A 608 21.64 -9.91 17.82
CA TRP A 608 23.05 -9.87 17.43
C TRP A 608 23.24 -10.45 16.03
N LEU A 609 23.89 -9.70 15.16
CA LEU A 609 24.20 -10.07 13.78
C LEU A 609 25.67 -10.49 13.66
N LYS A 610 25.91 -11.67 13.09
CA LYS A 610 27.26 -12.16 12.81
C LYS A 610 27.71 -11.75 11.41
N TYR A 611 29.00 -11.44 11.31
CA TYR A 611 29.77 -11.15 10.10
C TYR A 611 31.06 -12.00 10.11
N HIS A 612 31.78 -12.05 8.98
CA HIS A 612 32.94 -12.92 8.83
C HIS A 612 34.11 -12.51 9.73
N GLU A 613 34.83 -13.48 10.28
CA GLU A 613 35.83 -13.26 11.33
C GLU A 613 37.07 -12.49 10.88
N THR A 614 37.36 -12.46 9.57
CA THR A 614 38.43 -11.61 8.98
C THR A 614 37.99 -10.17 8.68
N GLY A 615 36.82 -9.76 9.16
CA GLY A 615 36.43 -8.36 9.33
C GLY A 615 36.97 -7.81 10.66
N ARG A 616 37.20 -6.49 10.73
CA ARG A 616 37.58 -5.81 11.99
C ARG A 616 36.44 -5.79 13.01
N GLU A 617 35.20 -5.87 12.53
CA GLU A 617 33.99 -6.00 13.33
C GLU A 617 33.24 -7.26 12.87
N LYS A 618 33.16 -8.27 13.74
CA LYS A 618 32.58 -9.59 13.44
C LYS A 618 31.22 -9.85 14.10
N ASP A 619 30.91 -9.12 15.17
CA ASP A 619 29.64 -9.15 15.89
C ASP A 619 29.07 -7.73 15.89
N CYS A 620 27.80 -7.59 15.50
CA CYS A 620 27.17 -6.30 15.21
C CYS A 620 25.78 -6.24 15.86
N LEU A 621 25.56 -5.28 16.77
CA LEU A 621 24.23 -5.00 17.35
C LEU A 621 23.57 -3.80 16.65
N PRO A 622 22.45 -3.99 15.92
CA PRO A 622 21.75 -2.92 15.23
C PRO A 622 21.23 -1.81 16.16
N HIS A 623 21.57 -0.55 15.87
CA HIS A 623 21.11 0.59 16.66
C HIS A 623 19.90 1.27 15.98
N VAL A 624 18.73 1.24 16.63
CA VAL A 624 17.46 1.77 16.09
C VAL A 624 17.20 1.21 14.68
N GLY A 625 17.22 -0.13 14.59
CA GLY A 625 16.91 -0.88 13.37
C GLY A 625 17.90 -0.69 12.22
N GLN A 626 19.10 -0.17 12.48
CA GLN A 626 20.07 0.27 11.47
C GLN A 626 21.51 -0.12 11.83
N TRP A 627 22.27 -0.51 10.82
CA TRP A 627 23.72 -0.71 10.88
C TRP A 627 24.34 -0.40 9.51
N ASN A 628 25.62 -0.69 9.33
CA ASN A 628 26.33 -0.47 8.05
C ASN A 628 27.47 -1.50 7.88
N MET A 629 27.98 -1.62 6.65
CA MET A 629 29.04 -2.55 6.26
C MET A 629 30.47 -2.07 6.60
N MET A 630 30.66 -0.90 7.22
CA MET A 630 32.03 -0.46 7.57
C MET A 630 32.66 -1.44 8.57
N ASN A 631 33.96 -1.69 8.41
CA ASN A 631 34.76 -2.66 9.18
C ASN A 631 34.34 -4.14 9.08
N LYS A 632 33.28 -4.49 8.32
CA LYS A 632 32.72 -5.84 8.24
C LYS A 632 33.01 -6.51 6.91
N LYS A 633 33.02 -7.85 6.90
CA LYS A 633 33.00 -8.70 5.70
C LYS A 633 31.81 -9.64 5.76
N MET A 634 31.15 -9.89 4.63
CA MET A 634 29.97 -10.74 4.52
C MET A 634 30.27 -12.17 4.98
N VAL A 635 29.36 -12.79 5.74
CA VAL A 635 29.55 -14.12 6.38
C VAL A 635 30.01 -15.20 5.40
N ASN A 636 29.48 -15.18 4.19
CA ASN A 636 29.98 -15.98 3.08
C ASN A 636 29.97 -15.08 1.83
N GLY A 637 31.16 -14.72 1.35
CA GLY A 637 31.32 -14.04 0.08
C GLY A 637 31.28 -15.04 -1.07
N GLY A 638 30.33 -14.89 -1.98
CA GLY A 638 30.25 -15.68 -3.20
C GLY A 638 31.37 -15.30 -4.18
N THR A 639 31.66 -16.23 -5.10
CA THR A 639 32.70 -16.09 -6.12
C THR A 639 32.13 -15.52 -7.41
N VAL A 640 32.85 -14.59 -8.03
CA VAL A 640 32.57 -14.02 -9.35
C VAL A 640 33.88 -14.00 -10.12
N SER A 641 34.19 -15.08 -10.83
CA SER A 641 35.38 -15.23 -11.67
C SER A 641 35.16 -14.66 -13.06
N ASN A 642 33.99 -14.96 -13.63
CA ASN A 642 33.62 -14.65 -15.00
C ASN A 642 32.43 -13.68 -14.98
N TRP A 643 32.64 -12.42 -15.36
CA TRP A 643 31.57 -11.44 -15.50
C TRP A 643 31.78 -10.52 -16.71
N MET A 644 30.72 -9.84 -17.14
CA MET A 644 30.77 -8.85 -18.21
C MET A 644 29.86 -7.65 -17.93
N CYS A 645 30.08 -6.54 -18.65
CA CYS A 645 29.25 -5.34 -18.56
C CYS A 645 28.63 -4.97 -19.92
N ILE A 646 27.34 -4.60 -19.91
CA ILE A 646 26.65 -3.98 -21.05
C ILE A 646 26.07 -2.63 -20.62
N ASN A 647 26.34 -1.58 -21.37
CA ASN A 647 25.80 -0.23 -21.16
C ASN A 647 24.76 0.12 -22.23
N PHE A 648 23.54 0.41 -21.79
CA PHE A 648 22.45 0.88 -22.65
C PHE A 648 22.24 2.41 -22.62
N SER A 649 23.04 3.16 -21.85
CA SER A 649 22.92 4.60 -21.73
C SER A 649 23.91 5.34 -22.62
N ARG A 650 23.40 6.01 -23.66
CA ARG A 650 24.18 6.69 -24.72
C ARG A 650 25.09 7.82 -24.22
N ASN A 651 24.88 8.33 -23.01
CA ASN A 651 25.70 9.38 -22.41
C ASN A 651 26.87 8.85 -21.54
N VAL A 652 26.91 7.55 -21.24
CA VAL A 652 28.02 6.93 -20.50
C VAL A 652 29.05 6.42 -21.51
N GLN A 653 30.28 6.95 -21.43
CA GLN A 653 31.41 6.48 -22.25
C GLN A 653 32.00 5.18 -21.68
N GLU A 654 32.71 4.41 -22.51
CA GLU A 654 33.29 3.12 -22.09
C GLU A 654 34.28 3.28 -20.91
N SER A 655 35.10 4.33 -20.92
CA SER A 655 36.02 4.67 -19.83
C SER A 655 35.31 4.84 -18.48
N VAL A 656 34.19 5.57 -18.48
CA VAL A 656 33.35 5.81 -17.30
C VAL A 656 32.66 4.52 -16.85
N ALA A 657 32.16 3.71 -17.79
CA ALA A 657 31.59 2.40 -17.49
C ALA A 657 32.62 1.43 -16.88
N ARG A 658 33.86 1.41 -17.41
CA ARG A 658 34.96 0.57 -16.92
C ARG A 658 35.37 0.98 -15.50
N GLY A 659 35.59 2.28 -15.25
CA GLY A 659 35.90 2.80 -13.91
C GLY A 659 34.81 2.49 -12.88
N PHE A 660 33.53 2.66 -13.25
CA PHE A 660 32.40 2.28 -12.40
C PHE A 660 32.40 0.80 -12.03
N CYS A 661 32.67 -0.08 -12.99
CA CYS A 661 32.68 -1.52 -12.73
C CYS A 661 33.90 -1.94 -11.89
N HIS A 662 35.05 -1.31 -12.07
CA HIS A 662 36.25 -1.53 -11.23
C HIS A 662 36.00 -1.14 -9.77
N GLU A 663 35.45 0.06 -9.51
CA GLU A 663 35.05 0.50 -8.16
C GLU A 663 34.02 -0.44 -7.51
N LEU A 664 33.07 -0.97 -8.29
CA LEU A 664 32.07 -1.92 -7.81
C LEU A 664 32.67 -3.30 -7.52
N ALA A 665 33.59 -3.79 -8.37
CA ALA A 665 34.35 -5.02 -8.15
C ALA A 665 35.21 -4.92 -6.88
N GLN A 666 35.93 -3.81 -6.71
CA GLN A 666 36.73 -3.52 -5.51
C GLN A 666 35.86 -3.45 -4.26
N MET A 667 34.66 -2.85 -4.33
CA MET A 667 33.71 -2.84 -3.21
C MET A 667 33.21 -4.25 -2.85
N CYS A 668 32.96 -5.11 -3.84
CA CYS A 668 32.60 -6.52 -3.60
C CYS A 668 33.75 -7.26 -2.90
N PHE A 669 34.98 -7.10 -3.38
CA PHE A 669 36.19 -7.68 -2.79
C PHE A 669 36.43 -7.21 -1.35
N ILE A 670 36.40 -5.90 -1.09
CA ILE A 670 36.55 -5.33 0.26
C ILE A 670 35.45 -5.84 1.21
N SER A 671 34.23 -6.03 0.70
CA SER A 671 33.11 -6.60 1.45
C SER A 671 33.24 -8.11 1.70
N GLY A 672 34.28 -8.78 1.20
CA GLY A 672 34.59 -10.18 1.45
C GLY A 672 34.25 -11.17 0.32
N MET A 673 33.86 -10.70 -0.88
CA MET A 673 33.60 -11.56 -2.03
C MET A 673 34.89 -11.93 -2.79
N ALA A 674 34.94 -13.14 -3.36
CA ALA A 674 35.98 -13.53 -4.30
C ALA A 674 35.64 -13.01 -5.70
N PHE A 675 35.84 -11.71 -5.94
CA PHE A 675 35.42 -11.00 -7.15
C PHE A 675 36.61 -10.61 -8.03
N ASN A 676 36.65 -11.08 -9.28
CA ASN A 676 37.68 -10.75 -10.27
C ASN A 676 37.59 -9.27 -10.69
N PRO A 677 38.66 -8.44 -10.55
CA PRO A 677 38.59 -7.01 -10.85
C PRO A 677 38.31 -6.66 -12.31
N GLU A 678 38.66 -7.53 -13.27
CA GLU A 678 38.49 -7.28 -14.70
C GLU A 678 37.42 -8.18 -15.34
N PRO A 679 36.61 -7.66 -16.27
CA PRO A 679 35.60 -8.45 -16.97
C PRO A 679 36.20 -9.33 -18.07
N VAL A 680 35.50 -10.41 -18.41
CA VAL A 680 35.89 -11.36 -19.48
C VAL A 680 36.02 -10.66 -20.85
N LEU A 681 35.18 -9.63 -21.08
CA LEU A 681 35.19 -8.76 -22.26
C LEU A 681 34.98 -7.30 -21.82
N PRO A 682 35.54 -6.29 -22.53
CA PRO A 682 35.33 -4.87 -22.21
C PRO A 682 33.84 -4.47 -22.15
N PRO A 683 33.47 -3.38 -21.44
CA PRO A 683 32.10 -2.90 -21.39
C PRO A 683 31.51 -2.61 -22.78
N TYR A 684 30.44 -3.30 -23.16
CA TYR A 684 29.83 -3.14 -24.48
C TYR A 684 28.74 -2.07 -24.49
N ASN A 685 28.84 -1.08 -25.38
CA ASN A 685 27.83 -0.04 -25.56
C ASN A 685 26.75 -0.49 -26.55
N ALA A 686 25.50 -0.56 -26.09
CA ALA A 686 24.36 -1.08 -26.83
C ALA A 686 23.21 -0.05 -26.91
N ARG A 687 22.33 -0.21 -27.90
CA ARG A 687 21.10 0.60 -28.04
C ARG A 687 19.95 -0.06 -27.27
N PRO A 688 19.14 0.68 -26.48
CA PRO A 688 17.94 0.15 -25.80
C PRO A 688 16.99 -0.62 -26.74
N ASP A 689 16.78 -0.07 -27.93
CA ASP A 689 15.98 -0.63 -29.03
C ASP A 689 16.54 -1.94 -29.63
N GLN A 690 17.69 -2.43 -29.15
CA GLN A 690 18.34 -3.66 -29.60
C GLN A 690 18.71 -4.59 -28.43
N VAL A 691 18.03 -4.46 -27.28
CA VAL A 691 18.33 -5.20 -26.03
C VAL A 691 18.53 -6.70 -26.22
N GLU A 692 17.64 -7.37 -26.96
CA GLU A 692 17.73 -8.82 -27.17
C GLU A 692 18.94 -9.21 -28.01
N LYS A 693 19.15 -8.55 -29.15
CA LYS A 693 20.31 -8.79 -30.03
C LYS A 693 21.62 -8.53 -29.29
N ALA A 694 21.69 -7.45 -28.51
CA ALA A 694 22.87 -7.11 -27.70
C ALA A 694 23.15 -8.16 -26.63
N LEU A 695 22.13 -8.62 -25.88
CA LEU A 695 22.28 -9.66 -24.86
C LEU A 695 22.71 -10.99 -25.48
N LYS A 696 21.96 -11.49 -26.48
CA LYS A 696 22.22 -12.80 -27.10
C LYS A 696 23.58 -12.84 -27.81
N SER A 697 23.95 -11.78 -28.56
CA SER A 697 25.24 -11.70 -29.25
C SER A 697 26.43 -11.58 -28.29
N ARG A 698 26.37 -10.69 -27.30
CA ARG A 698 27.50 -10.46 -26.37
C ARG A 698 27.69 -11.64 -25.40
N TYR A 699 26.60 -12.33 -25.05
CA TYR A 699 26.69 -13.58 -24.30
C TYR A 699 27.36 -14.69 -25.12
N HIS A 700 26.98 -14.88 -26.38
CA HIS A 700 27.59 -15.91 -27.23
C HIS A 700 29.10 -15.67 -27.43
N GLU A 701 29.50 -14.42 -27.73
CA GLU A 701 30.92 -14.02 -27.79
C GLU A 701 31.68 -14.34 -26.49
N CYS A 702 31.07 -14.06 -25.34
CA CYS A 702 31.65 -14.34 -24.03
C CYS A 702 31.80 -15.85 -23.78
N MET A 703 30.79 -16.65 -24.11
CA MET A 703 30.83 -18.11 -23.92
C MET A 703 31.84 -18.79 -24.84
N THR A 704 32.00 -18.32 -26.07
CA THR A 704 33.06 -18.77 -26.99
C THR A 704 34.45 -18.49 -26.42
N LYS A 705 34.68 -17.32 -25.82
CA LYS A 705 35.94 -17.00 -25.13
C LYS A 705 36.14 -17.81 -23.83
N LEU A 706 35.06 -18.16 -23.13
CA LEU A 706 35.11 -18.90 -21.85
C LEU A 706 35.34 -20.41 -22.00
N GLN A 707 35.28 -20.96 -23.22
CA GLN A 707 35.62 -22.36 -23.53
C GLN A 707 35.05 -23.37 -22.52
N ARG A 708 33.71 -23.44 -22.45
CA ARG A 708 32.91 -24.31 -21.56
C ARG A 708 32.86 -23.92 -20.07
N LYS A 709 33.47 -22.81 -19.65
CA LYS A 709 33.19 -22.18 -18.33
C LYS A 709 31.89 -21.37 -18.38
N GLU A 710 31.17 -21.30 -17.25
CA GLU A 710 29.94 -20.49 -17.12
C GLU A 710 30.25 -19.00 -16.85
N LEU A 711 29.24 -18.13 -17.07
CA LEU A 711 29.29 -16.70 -16.80
C LEU A 711 28.51 -16.38 -15.51
N ASP A 712 29.22 -15.99 -14.45
CA ASP A 712 28.67 -15.84 -13.10
C ASP A 712 27.73 -14.62 -12.95
N LEU A 713 28.04 -13.52 -13.66
CA LEU A 713 27.35 -12.24 -13.49
C LEU A 713 27.35 -11.36 -14.76
N LEU A 714 26.19 -10.78 -15.06
CA LEU A 714 26.05 -9.66 -15.98
C LEU A 714 25.77 -8.34 -15.22
N ILE A 715 26.70 -7.39 -15.29
CA ILE A 715 26.48 -6.00 -14.86
C ILE A 715 25.84 -5.22 -16.02
N VAL A 716 24.83 -4.40 -15.71
CA VAL A 716 24.13 -3.61 -16.74
C VAL A 716 24.01 -2.15 -16.32
N ILE A 717 24.43 -1.23 -17.17
CA ILE A 717 24.15 0.20 -17.00
C ILE A 717 22.90 0.57 -17.81
N LEU A 718 21.91 1.14 -17.13
CA LEU A 718 20.62 1.55 -17.72
C LEU A 718 20.43 3.07 -17.64
N PRO A 719 19.74 3.69 -18.61
CA PRO A 719 19.28 5.08 -18.49
C PRO A 719 18.28 5.23 -17.34
N ASP A 720 18.23 6.42 -16.74
CA ASP A 720 17.40 6.70 -15.57
C ASP A 720 15.89 6.59 -15.83
N ASN A 721 15.46 6.91 -17.06
CA ASN A 721 14.17 6.48 -17.61
C ASN A 721 14.46 5.35 -18.61
N ASN A 722 13.94 4.16 -18.36
CA ASN A 722 14.24 2.95 -19.13
C ASN A 722 13.00 2.22 -19.70
N GLY A 723 11.77 2.65 -19.38
CA GLY A 723 10.55 2.07 -19.97
C GLY A 723 10.45 0.55 -19.78
N SER A 724 10.29 -0.21 -20.87
CA SER A 724 10.23 -1.68 -20.83
C SER A 724 11.62 -2.35 -20.67
N LEU A 725 12.72 -1.63 -20.98
CA LEU A 725 14.08 -2.19 -21.11
C LEU A 725 14.53 -3.01 -19.91
N TYR A 726 14.19 -2.58 -18.69
CA TYR A 726 14.49 -3.34 -17.47
C TYR A 726 13.75 -4.68 -17.44
N GLY A 727 12.47 -4.69 -17.83
CA GLY A 727 11.65 -5.88 -17.88
C GLY A 727 12.07 -6.84 -18.99
N ASP A 728 12.28 -6.33 -20.20
CA ASP A 728 12.76 -7.11 -21.35
C ASP A 728 14.10 -7.78 -21.06
N LEU A 729 15.06 -7.03 -20.50
CA LEU A 729 16.34 -7.57 -20.08
C LEU A 729 16.18 -8.61 -18.98
N LYS A 730 15.28 -8.40 -18.01
CA LYS A 730 15.05 -9.38 -16.94
C LYS A 730 14.40 -10.66 -17.42
N ARG A 731 13.45 -10.59 -18.36
CA ARG A 731 12.92 -11.77 -19.08
C ARG A 731 14.07 -12.51 -19.76
N ILE A 732 14.71 -11.89 -20.76
CA ILE A 732 15.73 -12.54 -21.60
C ILE A 732 16.90 -13.11 -20.78
N CYS A 733 17.38 -12.42 -19.75
CA CYS A 733 18.39 -12.97 -18.85
C CYS A 733 17.90 -14.22 -18.11
N GLU A 734 16.71 -14.18 -17.50
CA GLU A 734 16.29 -15.15 -16.47
C GLU A 734 15.47 -16.34 -17.05
N THR A 735 14.90 -16.17 -18.26
CA THR A 735 14.14 -17.20 -19.01
C THR A 735 14.94 -17.82 -20.17
N ASP A 736 15.59 -16.99 -20.99
CA ASP A 736 16.23 -17.46 -22.23
C ASP A 736 17.67 -17.91 -22.00
N LEU A 737 18.46 -17.06 -21.35
CA LEU A 737 19.92 -17.21 -21.25
C LEU A 737 20.40 -17.90 -19.97
N GLY A 738 19.67 -17.77 -18.86
CA GLY A 738 20.10 -18.27 -17.55
C GLY A 738 21.14 -17.40 -16.87
N LEU A 739 21.10 -16.08 -17.10
CA LEU A 739 22.08 -15.12 -16.60
C LEU A 739 21.58 -14.39 -15.36
N VAL A 740 22.35 -14.50 -14.28
CA VAL A 740 22.22 -13.64 -13.11
C VAL A 740 22.66 -12.22 -13.47
N SER A 741 21.76 -11.24 -13.34
CA SER A 741 22.07 -9.85 -13.73
C SER A 741 21.78 -8.80 -12.66
N GLN A 742 22.64 -7.78 -12.63
CA GLN A 742 22.57 -6.64 -11.72
C GLN A 742 22.60 -5.31 -12.48
N CYS A 743 21.44 -4.64 -12.51
CA CYS A 743 21.25 -3.38 -13.22
C CYS A 743 21.55 -2.17 -12.31
N CYS A 744 22.26 -1.18 -12.84
CA CYS A 744 22.64 0.06 -12.19
C CYS A 744 22.17 1.26 -13.04
N LEU A 745 21.62 2.29 -12.41
CA LEU A 745 21.12 3.48 -13.12
C LEU A 745 22.22 4.50 -13.34
N THR A 746 22.17 5.19 -14.48
CA THR A 746 23.16 6.15 -14.96
C THR A 746 23.52 7.23 -13.93
N LYS A 747 22.55 7.79 -13.18
CA LYS A 747 22.82 8.73 -12.07
C LYS A 747 23.80 8.22 -10.99
N HIS A 748 23.89 6.90 -10.80
CA HIS A 748 24.80 6.28 -9.83
C HIS A 748 26.16 5.92 -10.43
N VAL A 749 26.23 5.79 -11.76
CA VAL A 749 27.50 5.67 -12.50
C VAL A 749 28.25 7.00 -12.45
N PHE A 750 27.57 8.13 -12.68
CA PHE A 750 28.18 9.46 -12.55
C PHE A 750 28.40 9.92 -11.09
N ARG A 751 27.66 9.37 -10.12
CA ARG A 751 27.77 9.73 -8.70
C ARG A 751 28.03 8.49 -7.84
N MET A 752 29.25 7.96 -7.95
CA MET A 752 29.72 6.74 -7.29
C MET A 752 29.80 6.90 -5.75
N SER A 753 28.68 6.73 -5.06
CA SER A 753 28.66 6.74 -3.59
C SER A 753 29.07 5.38 -3.04
N LYS A 754 30.04 5.36 -2.10
CA LYS A 754 30.46 4.12 -1.41
C LYS A 754 29.28 3.38 -0.75
N GLN A 755 28.30 4.11 -0.22
CA GLN A 755 27.07 3.54 0.36
C GLN A 755 26.14 2.92 -0.71
N TYR A 756 26.12 3.45 -1.94
CA TYR A 756 25.44 2.82 -3.06
C TYR A 756 26.16 1.53 -3.47
N MET A 757 27.48 1.59 -3.70
CA MET A 757 28.28 0.43 -4.10
C MET A 757 28.16 -0.71 -3.08
N ALA A 758 28.23 -0.44 -1.78
CA ALA A 758 28.03 -1.45 -0.74
C ALA A 758 26.62 -2.09 -0.78
N ASN A 759 25.57 -1.31 -1.04
CA ASN A 759 24.21 -1.83 -1.20
C ASN A 759 24.03 -2.64 -2.50
N VAL A 760 24.80 -2.35 -3.55
CA VAL A 760 24.84 -3.17 -4.77
C VAL A 760 25.63 -4.47 -4.53
N ALA A 761 26.78 -4.42 -3.83
CA ALA A 761 27.54 -5.60 -3.45
C ALA A 761 26.70 -6.58 -2.62
N LEU A 762 25.92 -6.09 -1.63
CA LEU A 762 24.96 -6.90 -0.87
C LEU A 762 23.95 -7.63 -1.76
N LYS A 763 23.48 -6.99 -2.85
CA LYS A 763 22.57 -7.60 -3.84
C LYS A 763 23.27 -8.59 -4.76
N ILE A 764 24.53 -8.36 -5.12
CA ILE A 764 25.32 -9.28 -5.96
C ILE A 764 25.63 -10.55 -5.17
N ASN A 765 26.06 -10.43 -3.90
CA ASN A 765 26.50 -11.57 -3.11
C ASN A 765 25.43 -12.68 -3.00
N VAL A 766 24.19 -12.35 -2.61
CA VAL A 766 23.09 -13.33 -2.52
C VAL A 766 22.57 -13.82 -3.88
N LYS A 767 22.84 -13.08 -4.95
CA LYS A 767 22.56 -13.50 -6.33
C LYS A 767 23.55 -14.52 -6.86
N VAL A 768 24.78 -14.55 -6.34
CA VAL A 768 25.79 -15.58 -6.62
C VAL A 768 25.93 -16.59 -5.47
N GLY A 769 24.87 -16.75 -4.67
CA GLY A 769 24.75 -17.79 -3.65
C GLY A 769 25.44 -17.54 -2.31
N GLY A 770 26.04 -16.36 -2.10
CA GLY A 770 26.66 -15.95 -0.83
C GLY A 770 25.66 -15.62 0.29
N ARG A 771 26.17 -15.30 1.48
CA ARG A 771 25.40 -14.87 2.67
C ARG A 771 25.96 -13.59 3.27
N ASN A 772 25.10 -12.57 3.41
CA ASN A 772 25.53 -11.24 3.83
C ASN A 772 25.78 -11.15 5.33
N THR A 773 24.82 -11.62 6.14
CA THR A 773 24.85 -11.68 7.60
C THR A 773 23.96 -12.82 8.08
N VAL A 774 24.18 -13.33 9.28
CA VAL A 774 23.35 -14.36 9.94
C VAL A 774 23.01 -13.93 11.37
N LEU A 775 21.95 -14.48 11.95
CA LEU A 775 21.65 -14.28 13.37
C LEU A 775 22.67 -15.07 14.23
N ALA A 776 23.29 -14.43 15.23
CA ALA A 776 24.24 -15.10 16.11
C ALA A 776 23.61 -16.27 16.90
N ASP A 777 22.31 -16.13 17.25
CA ASP A 777 21.55 -17.17 17.92
C ASP A 777 21.27 -18.39 17.05
N ALA A 778 21.23 -18.24 15.71
CA ALA A 778 21.05 -19.37 14.81
C ALA A 778 22.29 -20.29 14.80
N LEU A 779 23.49 -19.69 14.78
CA LEU A 779 24.76 -20.42 14.83
C LEU A 779 24.91 -21.23 16.14
N SER A 780 24.43 -20.66 17.25
CA SER A 780 24.41 -21.32 18.57
C SER A 780 23.18 -22.20 18.81
N ARG A 781 22.31 -22.39 17.80
CA ARG A 781 21.03 -23.12 17.87
C ARG A 781 20.05 -22.65 18.94
N ARG A 782 20.11 -21.37 19.33
CA ARG A 782 19.28 -20.76 20.39
C ARG A 782 17.98 -20.10 19.92
N ILE A 783 17.61 -20.23 18.63
CA ILE A 783 16.29 -19.77 18.15
C ILE A 783 15.26 -20.90 18.36
N PRO A 784 14.29 -20.75 19.29
CA PRO A 784 13.35 -21.81 19.61
C PRO A 784 12.45 -22.15 18.42
N LEU A 785 12.11 -23.44 18.30
CA LEU A 785 11.26 -24.00 17.24
C LEU A 785 11.79 -23.78 15.80
N VAL A 786 13.04 -23.33 15.64
CA VAL A 786 13.65 -23.06 14.32
C VAL A 786 15.04 -23.69 14.19
N SER A 787 15.96 -23.43 15.14
CA SER A 787 17.35 -23.90 15.04
C SER A 787 17.65 -25.15 15.88
N ASP A 788 16.69 -25.62 16.68
CA ASP A 788 16.77 -26.85 17.47
C ASP A 788 16.57 -28.11 16.61
N ARG A 789 15.67 -28.04 15.60
CA ARG A 789 15.42 -29.11 14.62
C ARG A 789 15.24 -28.55 13.21
N PRO A 790 15.48 -29.34 12.13
CA PRO A 790 15.30 -28.92 10.74
C PRO A 790 13.95 -28.24 10.50
N THR A 791 13.98 -26.93 10.29
CA THR A 791 12.77 -26.10 10.14
C THR A 791 12.87 -25.29 8.87
N ILE A 792 11.81 -25.31 8.05
CA ILE A 792 11.72 -24.53 6.81
C ILE A 792 10.75 -23.37 7.00
N ILE A 793 11.19 -22.16 6.62
CA ILE A 793 10.36 -20.95 6.67
C ILE A 793 9.98 -20.54 5.26
N PHE A 794 8.68 -20.57 4.99
CA PHE A 794 8.05 -20.14 3.75
C PHE A 794 7.58 -18.69 3.82
N GLY A 795 7.52 -18.05 2.65
CA GLY A 795 6.85 -16.78 2.43
C GLY A 795 6.01 -16.83 1.16
N ALA A 796 4.83 -16.23 1.18
CA ALA A 796 3.90 -16.24 0.04
C ALA A 796 3.21 -14.88 -0.15
N ASP A 797 3.01 -14.49 -1.41
CA ASP A 797 2.33 -13.25 -1.83
C ASP A 797 1.53 -13.49 -3.12
N VAL A 798 0.45 -12.73 -3.30
CA VAL A 798 -0.30 -12.66 -4.57
C VAL A 798 -0.42 -11.21 -5.03
N THR A 799 0.25 -10.90 -6.13
CA THR A 799 0.19 -9.59 -6.78
C THR A 799 -0.87 -9.63 -7.89
N HIS A 800 -2.00 -8.95 -7.69
CA HIS A 800 -3.02 -8.68 -8.71
C HIS A 800 -2.57 -7.62 -9.76
N PRO A 801 -3.21 -7.55 -10.93
CA PRO A 801 -3.04 -6.43 -11.88
C PRO A 801 -3.70 -5.13 -11.37
N HIS A 802 -3.38 -3.99 -12.01
CA HIS A 802 -3.88 -2.68 -11.59
C HIS A 802 -5.41 -2.56 -11.75
N PRO A 803 -6.06 -1.60 -11.07
CA PRO A 803 -7.46 -1.29 -11.31
C PRO A 803 -7.70 -0.79 -12.75
N GLY A 804 -8.57 -1.48 -13.50
CA GLY A 804 -8.84 -1.18 -14.92
C GLY A 804 -7.96 -1.92 -15.93
N GLU A 805 -7.06 -2.79 -15.47
CA GLU A 805 -6.54 -3.91 -16.25
C GLU A 805 -7.45 -5.11 -15.94
N ASP A 806 -8.30 -5.51 -16.89
CA ASP A 806 -9.37 -6.49 -16.65
C ASP A 806 -9.07 -7.89 -17.25
N SER A 807 -8.10 -8.00 -18.18
CA SER A 807 -7.66 -9.29 -18.77
C SER A 807 -6.55 -9.97 -17.97
N SER A 808 -5.62 -9.20 -17.41
CA SER A 808 -4.32 -9.72 -16.98
C SER A 808 -4.43 -10.69 -15.79
N PRO A 809 -3.70 -11.81 -15.77
CA PRO A 809 -3.72 -12.77 -14.66
C PRO A 809 -3.21 -12.17 -13.34
N SER A 810 -3.55 -12.78 -12.21
CA SER A 810 -2.81 -12.58 -10.94
C SER A 810 -1.50 -13.36 -10.99
N ILE A 811 -0.49 -12.94 -10.23
CA ILE A 811 0.75 -13.71 -10.06
C ILE A 811 0.89 -14.07 -8.59
N ALA A 812 1.00 -15.36 -8.32
CA ALA A 812 1.40 -15.89 -7.02
C ALA A 812 2.90 -16.15 -7.01
N ALA A 813 3.52 -15.93 -5.85
CA ALA A 813 4.89 -16.32 -5.59
C ALA A 813 5.01 -16.98 -4.21
N VAL A 814 5.83 -18.04 -4.14
CA VAL A 814 6.17 -18.72 -2.90
C VAL A 814 7.68 -18.86 -2.84
N VAL A 815 8.25 -18.46 -1.71
CA VAL A 815 9.67 -18.64 -1.38
C VAL A 815 9.80 -19.57 -0.18
N ALA A 816 10.96 -20.23 -0.06
CA ALA A 816 11.30 -20.98 1.15
C ALA A 816 12.79 -20.89 1.46
N SER A 817 13.14 -20.84 2.75
CA SER A 817 14.52 -20.92 3.23
C SER A 817 15.23 -22.17 2.70
N GLN A 818 16.53 -22.08 2.41
CA GLN A 818 17.33 -23.17 1.82
C GLN A 818 18.61 -23.49 2.64
N ASP A 819 18.88 -22.76 3.72
CA ASP A 819 19.92 -23.06 4.69
C ASP A 819 19.33 -23.16 6.11
N TRP A 820 19.86 -24.12 6.88
CA TRP A 820 19.49 -24.39 8.27
C TRP A 820 20.77 -24.76 9.04
N PRO A 821 21.00 -24.21 10.25
CA PRO A 821 20.06 -23.46 11.08
C PRO A 821 19.93 -21.95 10.79
N GLU A 822 20.66 -21.37 9.82
CA GLU A 822 20.80 -19.90 9.70
C GLU A 822 19.64 -19.16 9.01
N VAL A 823 18.87 -19.82 8.12
CA VAL A 823 17.63 -19.29 7.50
C VAL A 823 17.81 -17.95 6.76
N THR A 824 18.82 -17.85 5.90
CA THR A 824 19.20 -16.61 5.18
C THR A 824 19.12 -16.69 3.66
N LYS A 825 19.29 -17.88 3.06
CA LYS A 825 19.13 -18.14 1.62
C LYS A 825 17.70 -18.56 1.33
N TYR A 826 17.09 -18.06 0.25
CA TYR A 826 15.72 -18.40 -0.12
C TYR A 826 15.61 -18.72 -1.62
N ALA A 827 15.09 -19.91 -1.95
CA ALA A 827 14.63 -20.21 -3.31
C ALA A 827 13.23 -19.60 -3.51
N GLY A 828 12.85 -19.32 -4.75
CA GLY A 828 11.56 -18.68 -5.07
C GLY A 828 10.95 -19.22 -6.37
N LEU A 829 9.68 -19.57 -6.30
CA LEU A 829 8.85 -20.04 -7.41
C LEU A 829 7.69 -19.07 -7.65
N VAL A 830 7.24 -18.99 -8.91
CA VAL A 830 6.25 -18.02 -9.38
C VAL A 830 5.31 -18.68 -10.38
N CYS A 831 4.03 -18.33 -10.36
CA CYS A 831 3.02 -18.86 -11.29
C CYS A 831 1.95 -17.80 -11.59
N ALA A 832 1.40 -17.83 -12.80
CA ALA A 832 0.24 -17.03 -13.18
C ALA A 832 -1.04 -17.79 -12.83
N GLN A 833 -2.01 -17.09 -12.24
CA GLN A 833 -3.33 -17.62 -11.90
C GLN A 833 -4.44 -16.65 -12.33
N ALA A 834 -5.70 -17.07 -12.22
CA ALA A 834 -6.84 -16.35 -12.78
C ALA A 834 -6.94 -14.87 -12.30
N HIS A 835 -7.62 -14.06 -13.11
CA HIS A 835 -7.79 -12.63 -12.84
C HIS A 835 -8.38 -12.38 -11.45
N ARG A 836 -7.66 -11.65 -10.60
CA ARG A 836 -8.00 -11.35 -9.19
C ARG A 836 -8.25 -12.57 -8.27
N GLN A 837 -7.84 -13.78 -8.69
CA GLN A 837 -7.77 -14.94 -7.80
C GLN A 837 -6.74 -14.71 -6.69
N GLU A 838 -7.18 -14.84 -5.43
CA GLU A 838 -6.33 -14.70 -4.24
C GLU A 838 -5.74 -16.03 -3.76
N LEU A 839 -6.48 -17.14 -3.80
CA LEU A 839 -6.00 -18.46 -3.38
C LEU A 839 -4.88 -18.95 -4.31
N ILE A 840 -3.71 -19.31 -3.75
CA ILE A 840 -2.57 -19.77 -4.57
C ILE A 840 -2.82 -21.19 -5.10
N GLN A 841 -3.28 -21.28 -6.36
CA GLN A 841 -3.70 -22.56 -6.96
C GLN A 841 -2.53 -23.55 -7.14
N ASP A 842 -1.30 -23.06 -7.31
CA ASP A 842 -0.12 -23.88 -7.60
C ASP A 842 0.75 -24.17 -6.36
N LEU A 843 0.21 -24.04 -5.14
CA LEU A 843 0.88 -24.54 -3.92
C LEU A 843 1.10 -26.06 -4.02
N TYR A 844 0.05 -26.76 -4.47
CA TYR A 844 0.04 -28.18 -4.76
C TYR A 844 -0.93 -28.48 -5.91
N LYS A 845 -0.50 -29.28 -6.88
CA LYS A 845 -1.31 -29.71 -8.02
C LYS A 845 -1.08 -31.17 -8.38
N THR A 846 -2.10 -31.77 -8.97
CA THR A 846 -2.08 -33.13 -9.53
C THR A 846 -2.47 -33.07 -11.00
N TRP A 847 -1.77 -33.81 -11.85
CA TRP A 847 -2.12 -33.99 -13.26
C TRP A 847 -1.86 -35.44 -13.66
N HIS A 848 -2.51 -35.91 -14.73
CA HIS A 848 -2.24 -37.23 -15.27
C HIS A 848 -1.18 -37.13 -16.38
N ASP A 849 -0.09 -37.89 -16.24
CA ASP A 849 0.95 -38.08 -17.24
C ASP A 849 0.66 -39.41 -17.96
N PRO A 850 0.54 -39.43 -19.31
CA PRO A 850 0.16 -40.65 -20.03
C PRO A 850 1.09 -41.86 -19.86
N VAL A 851 2.30 -41.66 -19.33
CA VAL A 851 3.31 -42.72 -19.12
C VAL A 851 3.54 -42.97 -17.62
N LYS A 852 3.41 -41.95 -16.78
CA LYS A 852 3.72 -42.01 -15.33
C LYS A 852 2.49 -42.03 -14.43
N GLY A 853 1.28 -41.98 -15.00
CA GLY A 853 0.03 -41.94 -14.25
C GLY A 853 -0.16 -40.63 -13.50
N THR A 854 -0.72 -40.69 -12.29
CA THR A 854 -1.00 -39.49 -11.49
C THR A 854 0.28 -38.87 -10.94
N MET A 855 0.68 -37.74 -11.54
CA MET A 855 1.81 -36.94 -11.11
C MET A 855 1.38 -35.89 -10.07
N HIS A 856 2.23 -35.70 -9.07
CA HIS A 856 2.00 -34.80 -7.93
C HIS A 856 3.12 -33.75 -7.84
N GLY A 857 2.78 -32.46 -7.85
CA GLY A 857 3.74 -31.34 -7.84
C GLY A 857 3.16 -30.07 -7.23
N GLY A 858 3.72 -28.92 -7.60
CA GLY A 858 3.37 -27.60 -7.05
C GLY A 858 4.48 -27.00 -6.17
N MET A 859 4.38 -25.71 -5.88
CA MET A 859 5.47 -24.92 -5.31
C MET A 859 5.98 -25.45 -3.97
N VAL A 860 5.09 -25.92 -3.07
CA VAL A 860 5.49 -26.42 -1.75
C VAL A 860 6.35 -27.67 -1.91
N LYS A 861 5.94 -28.60 -2.79
CA LYS A 861 6.66 -29.85 -3.04
C LYS A 861 8.08 -29.60 -3.58
N GLU A 862 8.20 -28.76 -4.60
CA GLU A 862 9.49 -28.41 -5.20
C GLU A 862 10.43 -27.71 -4.20
N LEU A 863 9.90 -26.82 -3.36
CA LEU A 863 10.70 -26.12 -2.34
C LEU A 863 11.14 -27.04 -1.18
N LEU A 864 10.34 -28.05 -0.81
CA LEU A 864 10.73 -29.11 0.13
C LEU A 864 11.84 -30.01 -0.45
N ILE A 865 11.73 -30.41 -1.72
CA ILE A 865 12.79 -31.15 -2.44
C ILE A 865 14.07 -30.31 -2.50
N SER A 866 13.94 -29.02 -2.83
CA SER A 866 15.06 -28.08 -2.87
C SER A 866 15.76 -27.95 -1.51
N PHE A 867 15.00 -27.83 -0.41
CA PHE A 867 15.56 -27.80 0.95
C PHE A 867 16.34 -29.07 1.28
N ARG A 868 15.81 -30.26 0.95
CA ARG A 868 16.51 -31.54 1.19
C ARG A 868 17.80 -31.65 0.38
N ARG A 869 17.81 -31.15 -0.86
CA ARG A 869 19.02 -31.07 -1.70
C ARG A 869 20.04 -30.06 -1.18
N ALA A 870 19.61 -28.94 -0.60
CA ALA A 870 20.49 -27.86 -0.14
C ALA A 870 21.07 -28.08 1.26
N THR A 871 20.32 -28.73 2.16
CA THR A 871 20.70 -28.93 3.58
C THR A 871 21.10 -30.35 3.94
N GLY A 872 20.79 -31.33 3.09
CA GLY A 872 20.85 -32.76 3.44
C GLY A 872 19.78 -33.20 4.47
N GLN A 873 18.92 -32.29 4.94
CA GLN A 873 17.92 -32.53 5.98
C GLN A 873 16.49 -32.46 5.44
N LYS A 874 15.58 -33.21 6.08
CA LYS A 874 14.13 -33.16 5.81
C LYS A 874 13.50 -32.24 6.85
N PRO A 875 12.63 -31.28 6.49
CA PRO A 875 11.99 -30.43 7.49
C PRO A 875 11.14 -31.26 8.47
N GLU A 876 11.38 -31.06 9.77
CA GLU A 876 10.50 -31.52 10.84
C GLU A 876 9.41 -30.50 11.15
N ARG A 877 9.59 -29.21 10.80
CA ARG A 877 8.61 -28.14 11.02
C ARG A 877 8.49 -27.22 9.82
N ILE A 878 7.28 -26.67 9.64
CA ILE A 878 6.95 -25.67 8.62
C ILE A 878 6.42 -24.40 9.28
N ILE A 879 7.00 -23.25 8.95
CA ILE A 879 6.47 -21.92 9.31
C ILE A 879 6.13 -21.20 8.00
N PHE A 880 4.89 -20.72 7.85
CA PHE A 880 4.39 -20.17 6.60
C PHE A 880 3.86 -18.75 6.79
N TYR A 881 4.53 -17.75 6.20
CA TYR A 881 4.12 -16.34 6.25
C TYR A 881 3.43 -15.90 4.96
N ARG A 882 2.17 -15.46 5.03
CA ARG A 882 1.32 -15.13 3.88
C ARG A 882 0.94 -13.64 3.86
N ASP A 883 1.51 -12.84 2.96
CA ASP A 883 1.09 -11.43 2.75
C ASP A 883 -0.20 -11.36 1.89
N GLY A 884 -0.80 -10.17 1.82
CA GLY A 884 -1.86 -9.80 0.89
C GLY A 884 -3.31 -10.06 1.36
N VAL A 885 -3.53 -11.11 2.15
CA VAL A 885 -4.87 -11.65 2.46
C VAL A 885 -5.71 -10.72 3.35
N SER A 886 -6.99 -10.54 3.02
CA SER A 886 -7.95 -9.80 3.85
C SER A 886 -8.67 -10.69 4.87
N GLU A 887 -9.14 -10.08 5.97
CA GLU A 887 -9.73 -10.77 7.13
C GLU A 887 -10.94 -11.65 6.73
N GLY A 888 -11.79 -11.16 5.82
CA GLY A 888 -12.93 -11.91 5.27
C GLY A 888 -12.57 -13.08 4.35
N GLN A 889 -11.28 -13.34 4.11
CA GLN A 889 -10.77 -14.46 3.32
C GLN A 889 -9.93 -15.45 4.16
N PHE A 890 -9.70 -15.17 5.46
CA PHE A 890 -8.82 -15.99 6.31
C PHE A 890 -9.20 -17.47 6.32
N TYR A 891 -10.48 -17.80 6.49
CA TYR A 891 -10.95 -19.20 6.46
C TYR A 891 -10.73 -19.87 5.11
N GLN A 892 -11.03 -19.17 4.00
CA GLN A 892 -10.89 -19.74 2.66
C GLN A 892 -9.42 -19.98 2.29
N VAL A 893 -8.54 -19.04 2.67
CA VAL A 893 -7.08 -19.18 2.52
C VAL A 893 -6.56 -20.31 3.40
N LEU A 894 -6.92 -20.36 4.69
CA LEU A 894 -6.45 -21.40 5.59
C LEU A 894 -6.83 -22.79 5.09
N LEU A 895 -8.12 -23.03 4.83
CA LEU A 895 -8.62 -24.35 4.44
C LEU A 895 -7.99 -24.85 3.13
N TYR A 896 -7.79 -23.96 2.14
CA TYR A 896 -7.21 -24.33 0.85
C TYR A 896 -5.67 -24.43 0.89
N GLU A 897 -4.99 -23.43 1.45
CA GLU A 897 -3.52 -23.34 1.42
C GLU A 897 -2.85 -24.29 2.44
N LEU A 898 -3.47 -24.56 3.60
CA LEU A 898 -2.97 -25.57 4.55
C LEU A 898 -3.14 -27.00 4.01
N ASP A 899 -4.28 -27.32 3.42
CA ASP A 899 -4.50 -28.61 2.75
C ASP A 899 -3.51 -28.82 1.58
N ALA A 900 -3.25 -27.79 0.78
CA ALA A 900 -2.21 -27.84 -0.25
C ALA A 900 -0.82 -28.15 0.34
N ILE A 901 -0.45 -27.55 1.49
CA ILE A 901 0.80 -27.87 2.21
C ILE A 901 0.79 -29.33 2.70
N ARG A 902 -0.32 -29.83 3.24
CA ARG A 902 -0.48 -31.22 3.71
C ARG A 902 -0.31 -32.22 2.57
N ARG A 903 -1.04 -32.03 1.47
CA ARG A 903 -0.98 -32.89 0.28
C ARG A 903 0.41 -32.85 -0.38
N ALA A 904 1.08 -31.69 -0.39
CA ALA A 904 2.46 -31.60 -0.86
C ALA A 904 3.41 -32.49 -0.04
N CYS A 905 3.32 -32.46 1.30
CA CYS A 905 4.13 -33.31 2.19
C CYS A 905 3.80 -34.80 2.00
N ALA A 906 2.53 -35.19 2.06
CA ALA A 906 2.11 -36.59 1.88
C ALA A 906 2.48 -37.16 0.50
N SER A 907 2.57 -36.32 -0.54
CA SER A 907 2.99 -36.74 -1.89
C SER A 907 4.51 -36.91 -2.07
N LEU A 908 5.32 -36.64 -1.03
CA LEU A 908 6.76 -36.91 -1.01
C LEU A 908 7.07 -38.24 -0.33
N GLU A 909 6.34 -38.56 0.74
CA GLU A 909 6.53 -39.74 1.56
C GLU A 909 5.23 -40.03 2.33
N PRO A 910 4.74 -41.28 2.37
CA PRO A 910 3.60 -41.65 3.21
C PRO A 910 3.81 -41.23 4.67
N ASN A 911 2.74 -40.76 5.32
CA ASN A 911 2.73 -40.28 6.71
C ASN A 911 3.62 -39.06 7.02
N TYR A 912 4.30 -38.43 6.04
CA TYR A 912 5.06 -37.20 6.28
C TYR A 912 4.14 -36.00 6.54
N GLN A 913 3.92 -35.69 7.82
CA GLN A 913 3.07 -34.60 8.29
C GLN A 913 3.82 -33.75 9.33
N PRO A 914 4.71 -32.83 8.89
CA PRO A 914 5.43 -31.95 9.81
C PRO A 914 4.46 -30.92 10.42
N PRO A 915 4.58 -30.55 11.71
CA PRO A 915 3.75 -29.52 12.30
C PRO A 915 3.90 -28.15 11.62
N VAL A 916 2.76 -27.51 11.35
CA VAL A 916 2.64 -26.25 10.60
C VAL A 916 2.22 -25.09 11.52
N THR A 917 2.89 -23.95 11.36
CA THR A 917 2.41 -22.64 11.84
C THR A 917 2.11 -21.75 10.64
N PHE A 918 0.87 -21.30 10.49
CA PHE A 918 0.40 -20.46 9.38
C PHE A 918 0.07 -19.05 9.88
N VAL A 919 0.80 -18.06 9.39
CA VAL A 919 0.73 -16.66 9.85
C VAL A 919 0.43 -15.75 8.67
N VAL A 920 -0.74 -15.09 8.68
CA VAL A 920 -1.03 -14.02 7.73
C VAL A 920 -0.31 -12.74 8.17
N VAL A 921 0.27 -12.04 7.20
CA VAL A 921 0.95 -10.76 7.34
C VAL A 921 0.13 -9.69 6.62
N GLN A 922 -0.14 -8.58 7.28
CA GLN A 922 -0.89 -7.46 6.73
C GLN A 922 -0.15 -6.15 6.96
N LYS A 923 0.47 -5.60 5.90
CA LYS A 923 1.07 -4.25 5.92
C LYS A 923 0.09 -3.14 5.50
N ARG A 924 -1.06 -3.51 4.93
CA ARG A 924 -1.99 -2.61 4.21
C ARG A 924 -3.26 -2.26 5.02
N HIS A 925 -3.11 -1.94 6.31
CA HIS A 925 -4.22 -1.54 7.21
C HIS A 925 -4.14 -0.06 7.65
N HIS A 926 -5.14 0.37 8.42
CA HIS A 926 -5.29 1.75 8.90
C HIS A 926 -4.82 2.00 10.35
N THR A 927 -4.56 0.95 11.14
CA THR A 927 -3.89 1.08 12.45
C THR A 927 -2.55 1.81 12.35
N ARG A 928 -2.36 2.84 13.19
CA ARG A 928 -1.13 3.63 13.40
C ARG A 928 -0.83 3.64 14.89
N LEU A 929 0.46 3.68 15.23
CA LEU A 929 0.96 3.77 16.61
C LEU A 929 1.87 4.99 16.72
N PHE A 930 1.65 5.78 17.77
CA PHE A 930 2.41 7.00 18.09
C PHE A 930 3.05 6.84 19.47
N ALA A 931 4.22 7.44 19.70
CA ALA A 931 4.78 7.48 21.05
C ALA A 931 3.86 8.27 21.99
N ASN A 932 3.75 7.86 23.25
CA ASN A 932 2.91 8.57 24.24
C ASN A 932 3.30 10.06 24.33
N ASN A 933 4.61 10.33 24.41
CA ASN A 933 5.21 11.65 24.35
C ASN A 933 6.18 11.75 23.16
N HIS A 934 5.92 12.64 22.20
CA HIS A 934 6.79 12.89 21.03
C HIS A 934 8.10 13.63 21.38
N ALA A 935 8.19 14.26 22.56
CA ALA A 935 9.40 14.95 23.01
C ALA A 935 10.42 13.98 23.65
N ASP A 936 10.01 12.78 24.07
CA ASP A 936 10.93 11.80 24.65
C ASP A 936 11.75 11.09 23.57
N ARG A 937 13.01 11.53 23.42
CA ARG A 937 14.00 10.93 22.51
C ARG A 937 14.38 9.48 22.83
N ARG A 938 13.94 8.92 23.98
CA ARG A 938 14.07 7.49 24.31
C ARG A 938 12.89 6.66 23.79
N ALA A 939 11.77 7.28 23.44
CA ALA A 939 10.57 6.63 22.91
C ALA A 939 10.38 6.77 21.39
N VAL A 940 11.10 7.70 20.74
CA VAL A 940 11.01 7.96 19.29
C VAL A 940 12.35 7.84 18.54
N ASP A 941 12.27 7.53 17.25
CA ASP A 941 13.39 7.64 16.31
C ASP A 941 13.56 9.08 15.76
N LYS A 942 14.56 9.25 14.87
CA LYS A 942 14.91 10.55 14.26
C LYS A 942 13.80 11.20 13.43
N SER A 943 12.74 10.47 13.07
CA SER A 943 11.58 11.00 12.34
C SER A 943 10.42 11.39 13.27
N GLY A 944 10.44 10.95 14.53
CA GLY A 944 9.34 11.03 15.49
C GLY A 944 8.45 9.78 15.53
N ASN A 945 8.86 8.67 14.90
CA ASN A 945 8.13 7.40 14.94
C ASN A 945 8.50 6.57 16.16
N ILE A 946 7.59 5.68 16.58
CA ILE A 946 7.88 4.63 17.56
C ILE A 946 9.11 3.81 17.16
N LEU A 947 9.88 3.34 18.15
CA LEU A 947 11.13 2.63 17.90
C LEU A 947 10.93 1.26 17.21
N PRO A 948 11.89 0.83 16.37
CA PRO A 948 11.90 -0.53 15.81
C PRO A 948 11.94 -1.58 16.91
N GLY A 949 11.16 -2.65 16.73
CA GLY A 949 10.94 -3.68 17.75
C GLY A 949 9.69 -3.43 18.61
N THR A 950 9.02 -2.28 18.47
CA THR A 950 7.75 -2.02 19.19
C THR A 950 6.68 -3.02 18.76
N VAL A 951 6.26 -3.88 19.68
CA VAL A 951 5.17 -4.86 19.53
C VAL A 951 3.97 -4.48 20.42
N VAL A 952 2.78 -4.70 19.89
CA VAL A 952 1.49 -4.57 20.59
C VAL A 952 0.68 -5.84 20.36
N ASP A 953 0.40 -6.54 21.44
CA ASP A 953 -0.46 -7.72 21.54
C ASP A 953 -1.54 -7.55 22.62
N SER A 954 -1.97 -6.30 22.82
CA SER A 954 -2.95 -5.90 23.84
C SER A 954 -3.92 -4.82 23.35
N LYS A 955 -5.11 -4.78 23.95
CA LYS A 955 -6.20 -3.78 23.78
C LYS A 955 -6.78 -3.67 22.37
N ILE A 956 -6.00 -3.22 21.38
CA ILE A 956 -6.43 -3.02 19.98
C ILE A 956 -6.36 -4.28 19.11
N CYS A 957 -5.81 -5.36 19.67
CA CYS A 957 -5.74 -6.69 19.09
C CYS A 957 -7.09 -7.44 19.21
N HIS A 958 -7.22 -8.55 18.51
CA HIS A 958 -8.44 -9.35 18.46
C HIS A 958 -8.80 -9.94 19.85
N PRO A 959 -10.09 -10.02 20.25
CA PRO A 959 -10.48 -10.48 21.58
C PRO A 959 -9.84 -11.80 22.03
N THR A 960 -9.86 -12.81 21.16
CA THR A 960 -9.56 -14.22 21.50
C THR A 960 -8.40 -14.83 20.70
N GLU A 961 -8.36 -14.57 19.40
CA GLU A 961 -7.40 -15.13 18.43
C GLU A 961 -5.97 -14.60 18.64
N PHE A 962 -4.99 -15.29 18.05
CA PHE A 962 -3.57 -14.96 18.20
C PHE A 962 -3.07 -13.96 17.13
N ASP A 963 -3.32 -12.67 17.35
CA ASP A 963 -2.78 -11.56 16.54
C ASP A 963 -1.82 -10.64 17.31
N PHE A 964 -0.95 -9.93 16.58
CA PHE A 964 -0.12 -8.83 17.12
C PHE A 964 0.29 -7.83 16.03
N TYR A 965 0.50 -6.57 16.43
CA TYR A 965 1.13 -5.54 15.61
C TYR A 965 2.62 -5.44 15.95
N LEU A 966 3.50 -5.42 14.94
CA LEU A 966 4.95 -5.25 15.11
C LEU A 966 5.47 -4.14 14.19
N CYS A 967 6.03 -3.08 14.79
CA CYS A 967 6.83 -2.09 14.08
C CYS A 967 8.31 -2.48 14.15
N SER A 968 8.72 -3.42 13.31
CA SER A 968 10.11 -3.93 13.24
C SER A 968 11.15 -2.92 12.73
N HIS A 969 10.72 -1.81 12.12
CA HIS A 969 11.57 -0.92 11.32
C HIS A 969 11.53 0.54 11.81
N ALA A 970 12.63 1.26 11.60
CA ALA A 970 12.71 2.70 11.88
C ALA A 970 12.06 3.51 10.75
N GLY A 971 11.30 4.55 11.12
CA GLY A 971 10.71 5.52 10.22
C GLY A 971 11.77 6.38 9.53
N ILE A 972 11.75 6.38 8.19
CA ILE A 972 12.61 7.24 7.37
C ILE A 972 11.86 8.52 6.97
N GLN A 973 10.58 8.38 6.64
CA GLN A 973 9.73 9.46 6.16
C GLN A 973 8.26 9.12 6.46
N GLY A 974 7.47 10.14 6.82
CA GLY A 974 6.05 9.98 7.14
C GLY A 974 5.81 9.29 8.50
N THR A 975 4.66 8.65 8.63
CA THR A 975 4.29 7.84 9.80
C THR A 975 4.43 6.36 9.46
N SER A 976 5.17 5.62 10.28
CA SER A 976 5.39 4.18 10.16
C SER A 976 4.07 3.41 10.21
N ARG A 977 4.03 2.31 9.48
CA ARG A 977 2.95 1.32 9.57
C ARG A 977 3.53 0.08 10.25
N PRO A 978 3.15 -0.26 11.50
CA PRO A 978 3.45 -1.61 12.00
C PRO A 978 2.81 -2.61 11.03
N ALA A 979 3.39 -3.80 10.92
CA ALA A 979 2.73 -4.91 10.24
C ALA A 979 1.87 -5.66 11.26
N HIS A 980 0.64 -5.99 10.88
CA HIS A 980 -0.24 -6.86 11.63
C HIS A 980 0.06 -8.32 11.25
N TYR A 981 0.27 -9.16 12.25
CA TYR A 981 0.50 -10.60 12.10
C TYR A 981 -0.64 -11.33 12.78
N HIS A 982 -1.27 -12.27 12.09
CA HIS A 982 -2.40 -13.04 12.60
C HIS A 982 -2.16 -14.53 12.35
N VAL A 983 -2.11 -15.33 13.42
CA VAL A 983 -1.85 -16.77 13.34
C VAL A 983 -3.17 -17.51 13.10
N LEU A 984 -3.33 -18.11 11.92
CA LEU A 984 -4.54 -18.86 11.55
C LEU A 984 -4.45 -20.34 11.93
N TRP A 985 -3.23 -20.85 12.13
CA TRP A 985 -2.97 -22.24 12.54
C TRP A 985 -1.64 -22.35 13.26
N ASP A 986 -1.55 -23.15 14.32
CA ASP A 986 -0.27 -23.43 14.97
C ASP A 986 -0.24 -24.78 15.71
N GLU A 987 0.43 -25.76 15.10
CA GLU A 987 0.74 -27.05 15.73
C GLU A 987 2.10 -27.06 16.44
N ASN A 988 2.97 -26.08 16.14
CA ASN A 988 4.28 -25.97 16.80
C ASN A 988 4.19 -25.35 18.20
N LYS A 989 3.02 -24.80 18.56
CA LYS A 989 2.68 -24.25 19.88
C LYS A 989 3.64 -23.15 20.31
N PHE A 990 3.83 -22.16 19.43
CA PHE A 990 4.59 -20.96 19.71
C PHE A 990 3.98 -20.19 20.90
N THR A 991 4.83 -19.76 21.83
CA THR A 991 4.47 -18.71 22.77
C THR A 991 4.39 -17.36 22.05
N ALA A 992 3.64 -16.41 22.62
CA ALA A 992 3.58 -15.04 22.11
C ALA A 992 4.98 -14.42 21.93
N ASP A 993 5.83 -14.53 22.96
CA ASP A 993 7.22 -14.07 22.91
C ASP A 993 8.06 -14.79 21.85
N GLY A 994 7.91 -16.11 21.70
CA GLY A 994 8.67 -16.90 20.74
C GLY A 994 8.41 -16.45 19.30
N LEU A 995 7.14 -16.34 18.90
CA LEU A 995 6.78 -15.92 17.55
C LEU A 995 7.06 -14.44 17.29
N GLN A 996 6.76 -13.56 18.25
CA GLN A 996 7.04 -12.12 18.14
C GLN A 996 8.55 -11.85 17.99
N THR A 997 9.38 -12.51 18.80
CA THR A 997 10.84 -12.38 18.75
C THR A 997 11.42 -12.98 17.47
N LEU A 998 10.94 -14.16 17.03
CA LEU A 998 11.32 -14.74 15.73
C LEU A 998 11.00 -13.79 14.57
N THR A 999 9.76 -13.28 14.52
CA THR A 999 9.29 -12.36 13.47
C THR A 999 10.11 -11.07 13.44
N ASN A 1000 10.41 -10.50 14.60
CA ASN A 1000 11.28 -9.33 14.74
C ASN A 1000 12.70 -9.62 14.28
N ASN A 1001 13.32 -10.70 14.75
CA ASN A 1001 14.72 -11.00 14.47
C ASN A 1001 14.94 -11.34 13.00
N LEU A 1002 14.01 -12.05 12.36
CA LEU A 1002 14.01 -12.27 10.92
C LEU A 1002 13.99 -10.95 10.14
N CYS A 1003 13.32 -9.88 10.58
CA CYS A 1003 13.35 -8.59 9.89
C CYS A 1003 14.77 -7.99 9.71
N TYR A 1004 15.78 -8.47 10.44
CA TYR A 1004 17.19 -8.06 10.30
C TYR A 1004 18.00 -8.90 9.30
N THR A 1005 17.49 -10.03 8.79
CA THR A 1005 18.19 -10.89 7.80
C THR A 1005 17.87 -10.54 6.34
N TYR A 1006 17.18 -9.42 6.08
CA TYR A 1006 16.84 -9.00 4.72
C TYR A 1006 18.07 -8.58 3.90
N ALA A 1007 18.44 -9.40 2.92
CA ALA A 1007 19.72 -9.34 2.23
C ALA A 1007 20.07 -7.99 1.57
N ARG A 1008 19.07 -7.20 1.17
CA ARG A 1008 19.26 -6.03 0.28
C ARG A 1008 19.71 -4.74 0.98
N CYS A 1009 19.75 -4.68 2.31
CA CYS A 1009 20.24 -3.51 3.05
C CYS A 1009 20.61 -3.81 4.51
N THR A 1010 21.47 -3.00 5.11
CA THR A 1010 21.82 -3.06 6.55
C THR A 1010 20.78 -2.35 7.43
N ARG A 1011 19.51 -2.73 7.28
CA ARG A 1011 18.37 -2.17 8.01
C ARG A 1011 17.32 -3.24 8.29
N SER A 1012 16.66 -3.14 9.43
CA SER A 1012 15.45 -3.92 9.71
C SER A 1012 14.32 -3.48 8.78
N VAL A 1013 13.65 -4.43 8.14
CA VAL A 1013 12.52 -4.20 7.22
C VAL A 1013 11.17 -4.31 7.91
N SER A 1014 10.16 -3.67 7.31
CA SER A 1014 8.81 -3.50 7.90
C SER A 1014 7.94 -4.76 7.98
N ILE A 1015 8.35 -5.83 7.32
CA ILE A 1015 7.69 -7.13 7.27
C ILE A 1015 8.76 -8.22 7.26
N VAL A 1016 8.42 -9.40 7.76
CA VAL A 1016 9.32 -10.56 7.80
C VAL A 1016 9.86 -10.89 6.38
N PRO A 1017 11.17 -11.17 6.19
CA PRO A 1017 11.75 -11.27 4.85
C PRO A 1017 11.16 -12.33 3.92
N PRO A 1018 10.68 -13.53 4.36
CA PRO A 1018 10.00 -14.46 3.47
C PRO A 1018 8.85 -13.81 2.69
N ALA A 1019 7.96 -13.08 3.38
CA ALA A 1019 6.86 -12.34 2.75
C ALA A 1019 7.39 -11.25 1.79
N TYR A 1020 8.44 -10.52 2.19
CA TYR A 1020 9.07 -9.51 1.34
C TYR A 1020 9.70 -10.13 0.07
N TYR A 1021 10.37 -11.28 0.19
CA TYR A 1021 10.98 -12.00 -0.93
C TYR A 1021 9.91 -12.57 -1.87
N ALA A 1022 8.78 -13.06 -1.36
CA ALA A 1022 7.63 -13.46 -2.18
C ALA A 1022 7.08 -12.29 -3.01
N HIS A 1023 6.82 -11.14 -2.39
CA HIS A 1023 6.40 -9.92 -3.11
C HIS A 1023 7.44 -9.45 -4.14
N LEU A 1024 8.74 -9.62 -3.88
CA LEU A 1024 9.79 -9.32 -4.86
C LEU A 1024 9.80 -10.32 -6.04
N ALA A 1025 9.52 -11.59 -5.79
CA ALA A 1025 9.41 -12.62 -6.83
C ALA A 1025 8.15 -12.44 -7.70
N ALA A 1026 6.99 -12.17 -7.08
CA ALA A 1026 5.74 -11.86 -7.80
C ALA A 1026 5.89 -10.59 -8.67
N PHE A 1027 6.48 -9.53 -8.11
CA PHE A 1027 6.77 -8.31 -8.87
C PHE A 1027 7.80 -8.53 -9.98
N ARG A 1028 8.81 -9.39 -9.79
CA ARG A 1028 9.76 -9.75 -10.86
C ARG A 1028 9.04 -10.50 -12.00
N ALA A 1029 8.18 -11.46 -11.65
CA ALA A 1029 7.47 -12.29 -12.61
C ALA A 1029 6.50 -11.52 -13.51
N ARG A 1030 6.02 -10.34 -13.08
CA ARG A 1030 5.26 -9.41 -13.94
C ARG A 1030 6.01 -9.01 -15.22
N PHE A 1031 7.34 -8.99 -15.20
CA PHE A 1031 8.15 -8.67 -16.39
C PHE A 1031 8.36 -9.86 -17.35
N TYR A 1032 8.01 -11.09 -16.93
CA TYR A 1032 8.10 -12.27 -17.79
C TYR A 1032 6.84 -12.49 -18.63
N MET A 1033 5.75 -11.79 -18.32
CA MET A 1033 4.58 -11.72 -19.18
C MET A 1033 4.96 -11.00 -20.49
N GLU A 1034 4.59 -11.58 -21.63
CA GLU A 1034 4.60 -10.86 -22.90
C GLU A 1034 3.62 -9.67 -22.81
N PRO A 1035 3.94 -8.49 -23.36
CA PRO A 1035 2.96 -7.45 -23.54
C PRO A 1035 1.84 -7.96 -24.46
N GLU A 1036 0.58 -7.93 -24.00
CA GLU A 1036 -0.55 -8.17 -24.90
C GLU A 1036 -0.46 -7.13 -26.04
N THR A 1037 -0.26 -7.60 -27.28
CA THR A 1037 -0.21 -6.75 -28.46
C THR A 1037 -1.60 -6.19 -28.72
N SER A 1038 -1.87 -5.02 -28.14
CA SER A 1038 -3.17 -4.37 -28.10
C SER A 1038 -3.57 -3.72 -29.45
N ASP A 1039 -3.49 -4.50 -30.54
CA ASP A 1039 -4.06 -4.23 -31.86
C ASP A 1039 -4.31 -5.53 -32.68
N SER A 1040 -4.37 -6.71 -32.04
CA SER A 1040 -4.85 -7.97 -32.68
C SER A 1040 -6.38 -8.01 -32.86
N GLY A 1041 -6.98 -6.87 -33.17
CA GLY A 1041 -8.36 -6.73 -33.67
C GLY A 1041 -8.41 -6.67 -35.20
N SER A 1042 -7.49 -7.37 -35.88
CA SER A 1042 -7.27 -7.30 -37.32
C SER A 1042 -7.69 -8.58 -38.02
N LEU A 1043 -8.39 -8.44 -39.15
CA LEU A 1043 -9.06 -9.50 -39.89
C LEU A 1043 -8.07 -10.44 -40.60
N THR A 1044 -8.23 -11.75 -40.43
CA THR A 1044 -7.69 -12.77 -41.36
C THR A 1044 -8.85 -13.54 -41.98
N SER A 1045 -9.32 -13.05 -43.12
CA SER A 1045 -10.38 -13.69 -43.90
C SER A 1045 -9.83 -14.83 -44.77
N ALA A 1046 -10.36 -16.04 -44.58
CA ALA A 1046 -10.30 -17.14 -45.54
C ALA A 1046 -11.71 -17.73 -45.67
N ALA A 1047 -12.11 -18.14 -46.88
CA ALA A 1047 -13.53 -18.29 -47.23
C ALA A 1047 -13.89 -19.68 -47.79
N ALA A 1048 -15.05 -20.20 -47.37
CA ALA A 1048 -15.83 -21.22 -48.08
C ALA A 1048 -17.29 -21.22 -47.55
N GLY A 1049 -18.25 -21.62 -48.38
CA GLY A 1049 -19.65 -21.88 -47.99
C GLY A 1049 -20.62 -20.70 -48.20
N ARG A 1050 -21.56 -20.84 -49.16
CA ARG A 1050 -22.72 -19.94 -49.34
C ARG A 1050 -23.99 -20.61 -48.79
N GLY A 1051 -24.89 -19.83 -48.20
CA GLY A 1051 -26.26 -20.24 -47.84
C GLY A 1051 -27.08 -19.06 -47.31
N PRO A 1052 -28.23 -18.69 -47.91
CA PRO A 1052 -29.05 -17.55 -47.48
C PRO A 1052 -30.14 -17.97 -46.47
N GLY A 1053 -30.37 -17.17 -45.42
CA GLY A 1053 -31.36 -17.48 -44.38
C GLY A 1053 -31.72 -16.28 -43.49
N VAL A 1054 -32.89 -15.70 -43.75
CA VAL A 1054 -33.48 -14.48 -43.19
C VAL A 1054 -33.62 -14.43 -41.65
N GLY A 1055 -33.28 -13.28 -41.05
CA GLY A 1055 -34.22 -12.57 -40.14
C GLY A 1055 -34.07 -12.63 -38.60
N GLY A 1056 -33.57 -11.52 -38.02
CA GLY A 1056 -34.14 -10.92 -36.78
C GLY A 1056 -33.83 -11.55 -35.41
N GLY A 1057 -33.09 -10.83 -34.55
CA GLY A 1057 -32.84 -11.29 -33.16
C GLY A 1057 -31.93 -10.38 -32.34
N ASN A 1058 -32.31 -9.12 -32.12
CA ASN A 1058 -31.44 -8.11 -31.51
C ASN A 1058 -31.39 -8.23 -29.97
N ASN A 1059 -30.45 -8.99 -29.40
CA ASN A 1059 -30.33 -9.17 -27.95
C ASN A 1059 -28.93 -8.79 -27.41
N ARG A 1060 -28.89 -7.90 -26.39
CA ARG A 1060 -27.66 -7.33 -25.83
C ARG A 1060 -27.03 -8.26 -24.78
N ASN A 1061 -26.38 -9.34 -25.23
CA ASN A 1061 -25.63 -10.20 -24.31
C ASN A 1061 -24.41 -9.47 -23.72
N THR A 1062 -24.50 -9.09 -22.43
CA THR A 1062 -23.32 -8.82 -21.61
C THR A 1062 -22.50 -10.10 -21.53
N ARG A 1063 -21.35 -10.12 -22.23
CA ARG A 1063 -20.49 -11.30 -22.36
C ARG A 1063 -19.86 -11.66 -21.00
N PHE A 1064 -20.55 -12.47 -20.22
CA PHE A 1064 -19.92 -13.31 -19.20
C PHE A 1064 -18.81 -14.09 -19.89
N GLN A 1065 -17.56 -13.79 -19.58
CA GLN A 1065 -16.44 -14.64 -19.98
C GLN A 1065 -16.53 -15.93 -19.18
N SER A 1066 -16.44 -17.07 -19.85
CA SER A 1066 -16.36 -18.37 -19.19
C SER A 1066 -15.07 -18.45 -18.37
N ALA A 1067 -15.14 -19.12 -17.21
CA ALA A 1067 -14.02 -19.28 -16.29
C ALA A 1067 -12.81 -20.06 -16.88
N ASN A 1068 -12.97 -20.63 -18.09
CA ASN A 1068 -11.97 -21.44 -18.79
C ASN A 1068 -11.19 -20.68 -19.88
N THR A 1069 -11.01 -19.36 -19.74
CA THR A 1069 -9.95 -18.67 -20.51
C THR A 1069 -8.61 -19.10 -19.94
N ALA A 1070 -7.96 -20.08 -20.59
CA ALA A 1070 -6.76 -20.73 -20.08
C ALA A 1070 -5.64 -19.72 -19.76
N VAL A 1071 -5.24 -19.65 -18.49
CA VAL A 1071 -4.18 -18.74 -18.04
C VAL A 1071 -2.86 -19.19 -18.66
N ARG A 1072 -2.34 -18.40 -19.60
CA ARG A 1072 -1.08 -18.69 -20.29
C ARG A 1072 0.05 -18.76 -19.25
N PRO A 1073 0.79 -19.88 -19.16
CA PRO A 1073 1.80 -20.07 -18.12
C PRO A 1073 2.96 -19.07 -18.28
N LEU A 1074 3.59 -18.71 -17.16
CA LEU A 1074 4.80 -17.90 -17.19
C LEU A 1074 5.94 -18.68 -17.86
N PRO A 1075 6.84 -18.02 -18.62
CA PRO A 1075 8.05 -18.65 -19.13
C PRO A 1075 8.88 -19.29 -18.01
N ALA A 1076 9.37 -20.51 -18.25
CA ALA A 1076 10.14 -21.25 -17.26
C ALA A 1076 11.52 -20.59 -17.02
N LEU A 1077 11.81 -20.27 -15.75
CA LEU A 1077 13.14 -19.85 -15.31
C LEU A 1077 14.16 -20.97 -15.54
N LYS A 1078 15.41 -20.59 -15.87
CA LYS A 1078 16.52 -21.57 -15.94
C LYS A 1078 16.89 -22.10 -14.56
N GLU A 1079 17.35 -23.35 -14.50
CA GLU A 1079 17.66 -24.06 -13.26
C GLU A 1079 18.75 -23.41 -12.40
N ASN A 1080 19.77 -22.79 -13.02
CA ASN A 1080 20.79 -22.04 -12.29
C ASN A 1080 20.22 -20.77 -11.64
N VAL A 1081 19.31 -20.07 -12.33
CA VAL A 1081 18.62 -18.88 -11.81
C VAL A 1081 17.65 -19.22 -10.67
N LYS A 1082 16.92 -20.35 -10.75
CA LYS A 1082 16.00 -20.81 -9.68
C LYS A 1082 16.69 -21.05 -8.32
N ARG A 1083 17.97 -21.43 -8.35
CA ARG A 1083 18.76 -21.80 -7.15
C ARG A 1083 19.29 -20.59 -6.36
N VAL A 1084 19.16 -19.37 -6.89
CA VAL A 1084 19.69 -18.13 -6.29
C VAL A 1084 18.60 -17.09 -6.05
N MET A 1085 18.90 -16.05 -5.27
CA MET A 1085 17.95 -14.98 -4.92
C MET A 1085 17.83 -13.95 -6.06
N PHE A 1086 17.54 -14.40 -7.29
CA PHE A 1086 17.52 -13.60 -8.53
C PHE A 1086 16.63 -12.34 -8.44
N TYR A 1087 15.54 -12.42 -7.67
CA TYR A 1087 14.57 -11.35 -7.40
C TYR A 1087 15.15 -10.17 -6.58
N CYS A 1088 16.34 -10.30 -5.97
CA CYS A 1088 16.93 -9.27 -5.10
C CYS A 1088 17.46 -7.99 -5.79
#